data_AF-A0A6J4ICR4-F1
#
_entry.id   AF-A0A6J4ICR4-F1
#
_cell.length_a   1.000
_cell.length_b   1.000
_cell.length_c   1.000
_cell.angle_alpha   90.00
_cell.angle_beta   90.00
_cell.angle_gamma   90.00
#
_symmetry.space_group_name_H-M   'P 1'
#
loop_
_entity.id
_entity.type
_entity.pdbx_description
1 polymer ?
#
loop_
_entity_poly.entity_id
_entity_poly.type
_entity_poly.pdbx_seq_one_letter_code
_entity_poly.pdbx_strand_id
1 'polypeptide(L)'
;MTTLPLSLPKRFRQWLLPRRRLAIAEACLIGLVSGLSAVLLKQSVGWLGSWRVYASQILPASLVLPAVGLCLGLVCGLIIERLEPEAAGSGIPQVKGVLAQFPIPLNLRVAIVKLVSTILSLSAGLTMGRQGPTVHIGAAIAAQLSQWVPTSPDHRRQMIAAGAGAGLAAGFNAPLAGILFVVEELLRDLSNLTLGTAILASFIGAVVSRLLGGRSLDLNLQLTNLSSSFRATEIPFYLLLGVLAGLLGALFNQGLLASLTLYERLNLSLPVRIGMAGMICGCVVALLPEPFRDNNGLRLLLLTGDASWQFTSLALVAYFILTLISYGSGAPGGLFHPSLVLGSALGYLVGTAQSHILGAGAPTSYALAGMGAFFSAVSKVPVTAIVIVFEMTTDFNLVLPLMISCVVSYLIADKLSKGSLYQRLLELKGYSLPAQATENSSLAGLTAADLMQRKVETLVSQTTLDEAIQAFSRSHHRGFPVVDGGQLVGIITQTDISNATQRQLPGETSLAEIMTPVPITVIPTDSLSQVLYLLNRYQLSRLPVTEGRKLVGIITRADIIRAEADKLNGTTNPVGPTPEPSYVVYQTRAPQIGRGRLLVPLANPQTAPVLLQLAAAIARDRDYEIECLQVISIPRSNNPAQTAVKTTRSRRLLRLAEKLGRDWEIPVHTQIRASHDTAQAILETIKERHISLIFMGWKGSPAKSPGRVFGNVVDTLIRSAPCDLVLVKLGYGEEEQGDGTTVASCALPLAWNRWLVPIAGGPNSSYALQLLPALAKLAVKPTLKVTQVFPPSILLPDTAGLEKAAYFLSHKLNTGVATIPVRSYSVSDAVIHLAQADHCDVVVLGASREGLLQQVVHGNIPEAIARGVNSTVILVRSAPE
;
A
#
# COMPACT_ATOMS: atom_id res chain seq x y z
N MET A 1 1.65 -19.07 -20.49
CA MET A 1 1.60 -18.52 -21.86
C MET A 1 0.25 -18.85 -22.49
N THR A 2 -0.47 -17.83 -22.98
CA THR A 2 -1.57 -17.80 -23.99
C THR A 2 -2.22 -16.42 -23.81
N THR A 3 -2.47 -15.55 -24.80
CA THR A 3 -2.65 -15.69 -26.25
C THR A 3 -2.06 -14.46 -26.98
N LEU A 4 -0.96 -14.66 -27.72
CA LEU A 4 -0.69 -13.92 -28.97
C LEU A 4 -0.97 -14.93 -30.08
N PRO A 5 -1.67 -14.55 -31.17
CA PRO A 5 -2.03 -15.49 -32.23
C PRO A 5 -0.79 -16.20 -32.78
N LEU A 6 -0.92 -17.52 -32.95
CA LEU A 6 0.14 -18.48 -33.30
C LEU A 6 0.74 -18.31 -34.72
N SER A 7 0.47 -17.21 -35.41
CA SER A 7 0.87 -16.99 -36.81
C SER A 7 2.22 -16.29 -37.00
N LEU A 8 2.93 -15.90 -35.93
CA LEU A 8 4.20 -15.19 -36.04
C LEU A 8 5.43 -16.14 -35.99
N PRO A 9 6.37 -16.04 -36.94
CA PRO A 9 7.52 -16.95 -37.05
C PRO A 9 8.49 -16.85 -35.84
N LYS A 10 9.05 -18.00 -35.41
CA LYS A 10 9.92 -18.16 -34.23
C LYS A 10 11.08 -17.15 -34.13
N ARG A 11 11.64 -16.70 -35.26
CA ARG A 11 12.71 -15.66 -35.31
C ARG A 11 12.23 -14.30 -34.79
N PHE A 12 10.97 -13.93 -35.08
CA PHE A 12 10.38 -12.67 -34.61
C PHE A 12 10.14 -12.70 -33.10
N ARG A 13 9.72 -13.87 -32.58
CA ARG A 13 9.51 -14.10 -31.15
C ARG A 13 10.81 -14.01 -30.33
N GLN A 14 11.93 -14.43 -30.90
CA GLN A 14 13.26 -14.32 -30.25
C GLN A 14 13.83 -12.90 -30.28
N TRP A 15 13.51 -12.10 -31.30
CA TRP A 15 13.96 -10.70 -31.41
C TRP A 15 13.27 -9.75 -30.40
N LEU A 16 12.02 -10.08 -30.02
CA LEU A 16 11.18 -9.35 -29.06
C LEU A 16 11.47 -9.63 -27.57
N LEU A 17 12.38 -10.57 -27.25
CA LEU A 17 12.62 -11.07 -25.88
C LEU A 17 13.23 -10.08 -24.86
N PRO A 18 14.00 -9.02 -25.22
CA PRO A 18 14.41 -8.04 -24.24
C PRO A 18 13.23 -7.15 -23.84
N ARG A 19 12.80 -7.19 -22.56
CA ARG A 19 11.71 -6.36 -21.99
C ARG A 19 11.75 -4.89 -22.46
N ARG A 20 12.95 -4.34 -22.68
CA ARG A 20 13.18 -2.97 -23.16
C ARG A 20 12.77 -2.71 -24.62
N ARG A 21 12.95 -3.67 -25.54
CA ARG A 21 12.59 -3.49 -26.97
C ARG A 21 11.09 -3.49 -27.18
N LEU A 22 10.39 -4.33 -26.41
CA LEU A 22 8.94 -4.41 -26.42
C LEU A 22 8.30 -3.12 -25.85
N ALA A 23 8.88 -2.54 -24.79
CA ALA A 23 8.46 -1.24 -24.26
C ALA A 23 8.64 -0.09 -25.28
N ILE A 24 9.72 -0.10 -26.05
CA ILE A 24 9.99 0.87 -27.10
C ILE A 24 8.96 0.75 -28.24
N ALA A 25 8.71 -0.48 -28.72
CA ALA A 25 7.71 -0.72 -29.77
C ALA A 25 6.30 -0.34 -29.33
N GLU A 26 5.94 -0.66 -28.08
CA GLU A 26 4.67 -0.28 -27.47
C GLU A 26 4.53 1.26 -27.36
N ALA A 27 5.56 1.95 -26.88
CA ALA A 27 5.58 3.42 -26.81
C ALA A 27 5.45 4.08 -28.19
N CYS A 28 6.08 3.51 -29.23
CA CYS A 28 5.88 3.97 -30.62
C CYS A 28 4.43 3.85 -31.06
N LEU A 29 3.80 2.69 -30.83
CA LEU A 29 2.41 2.45 -31.19
C LEU A 29 1.46 3.37 -30.42
N ILE A 30 1.69 3.54 -29.11
CA ILE A 30 0.94 4.47 -28.25
C ILE A 30 1.05 5.90 -28.78
N GLY A 31 2.26 6.35 -29.12
CA GLY A 31 2.51 7.68 -29.68
C GLY A 31 1.76 7.90 -31.00
N LEU A 32 1.82 6.92 -31.90
CA LEU A 32 1.13 6.95 -33.19
C LEU A 32 -0.40 7.08 -33.02
N VAL A 33 -1.01 6.20 -32.22
CA VAL A 33 -2.48 6.17 -32.06
C VAL A 33 -2.97 7.39 -31.26
N SER A 34 -2.21 7.85 -30.26
CA SER A 34 -2.52 9.08 -29.52
C SER A 34 -2.44 10.31 -30.43
N GLY A 35 -1.41 10.38 -31.29
CA GLY A 35 -1.26 11.43 -32.29
C GLY A 35 -2.42 11.47 -33.28
N LEU A 36 -2.79 10.32 -33.87
CA LEU A 36 -3.95 10.19 -34.76
C LEU A 36 -5.25 10.65 -34.10
N SER A 37 -5.47 10.25 -32.85
CA SER A 37 -6.66 10.63 -32.08
C SER A 37 -6.73 12.14 -31.83
N ALA A 38 -5.58 12.76 -31.53
CA ALA A 38 -5.49 14.20 -31.35
C ALA A 38 -5.73 14.98 -32.65
N VAL A 39 -5.26 14.47 -33.80
CA VAL A 39 -5.53 15.04 -35.14
C VAL A 39 -7.01 14.97 -35.45
N LEU A 40 -7.62 13.80 -35.27
CA LEU A 40 -9.03 13.58 -35.54
C LEU A 40 -9.89 14.52 -34.68
N LEU A 41 -9.57 14.66 -33.39
CA LEU A 41 -10.23 15.62 -32.50
C LEU A 41 -10.07 17.06 -32.99
N LYS A 42 -8.84 17.47 -33.36
CA LYS A 42 -8.54 18.83 -33.85
C LYS A 42 -9.32 19.15 -35.14
N GLN A 43 -9.29 18.26 -36.13
CA GLN A 43 -9.95 18.46 -37.42
C GLN A 43 -11.47 18.48 -37.27
N SER A 44 -12.04 17.57 -36.47
CA SER A 44 -13.49 17.49 -36.27
C SER A 44 -14.04 18.73 -35.54
N VAL A 45 -13.35 19.19 -34.48
CA VAL A 45 -13.70 20.44 -33.78
C VAL A 45 -13.55 21.65 -34.69
N GLY A 46 -12.50 21.68 -35.51
CA GLY A 46 -12.30 22.75 -36.50
C GLY A 46 -13.44 22.81 -37.52
N TRP A 47 -13.79 21.68 -38.13
CA TRP A 47 -14.84 21.60 -39.13
C TRP A 47 -16.22 22.00 -38.58
N LEU A 48 -16.65 21.40 -37.45
CA LEU A 48 -17.93 21.75 -36.82
C LEU A 48 -17.95 23.16 -36.24
N GLY A 49 -16.83 23.63 -35.69
CA GLY A 49 -16.68 25.00 -35.19
C GLY A 49 -16.80 26.04 -36.30
N SER A 50 -16.12 25.81 -37.44
CA SER A 50 -16.25 26.67 -38.62
C SER A 50 -17.67 26.66 -39.18
N TRP A 51 -18.34 25.51 -39.21
CA TRP A 51 -19.74 25.42 -39.60
C TRP A 51 -20.65 26.27 -38.68
N ARG A 52 -20.46 26.20 -37.36
CA ARG A 52 -21.20 27.04 -36.40
C ARG A 52 -20.99 28.53 -36.67
N VAL A 53 -19.74 28.95 -36.85
CA VAL A 53 -19.40 30.37 -37.09
C VAL A 53 -19.99 30.83 -38.43
N TYR A 54 -19.85 30.03 -39.50
CA TYR A 54 -20.44 30.32 -40.80
C TYR A 54 -21.97 30.43 -40.75
N ALA A 55 -22.64 29.53 -40.03
CA ALA A 55 -24.10 29.59 -39.83
C ALA A 55 -24.52 30.89 -39.12
N SER A 56 -23.71 31.41 -38.19
CA SER A 56 -23.97 32.69 -37.51
C SER A 56 -23.76 33.94 -38.38
N GLN A 57 -23.17 33.79 -39.57
CA GLN A 57 -23.06 34.86 -40.56
C GLN A 57 -24.28 34.89 -41.50
N ILE A 58 -24.90 33.73 -41.76
CA ILE A 58 -26.09 33.61 -42.62
C ILE A 58 -27.36 33.93 -41.84
N LEU A 59 -27.47 33.41 -40.62
CA LEU A 59 -28.62 33.56 -39.73
C LEU A 59 -28.23 34.41 -38.52
N PRO A 60 -29.20 35.08 -37.85
CA PRO A 60 -28.90 35.94 -36.70
C PRO A 60 -28.11 35.20 -35.61
N ALA A 61 -26.92 35.70 -35.29
CA ALA A 61 -26.02 35.09 -34.30
C ALA A 61 -26.68 34.93 -32.92
N SER A 62 -27.60 35.83 -32.56
CA SER A 62 -28.40 35.81 -31.32
C SER A 62 -29.34 34.61 -31.22
N LEU A 63 -29.68 33.96 -32.34
CA LEU A 63 -30.50 32.74 -32.38
C LEU A 63 -29.64 31.50 -32.59
N VAL A 64 -28.71 31.55 -33.56
CA VAL A 64 -27.92 30.39 -33.97
C VAL A 64 -26.99 29.91 -32.87
N LEU A 65 -26.21 30.81 -32.27
CA LEU A 65 -25.18 30.43 -31.30
C LEU A 65 -25.78 29.80 -30.03
N PRO A 66 -26.84 30.38 -29.41
CA PRO A 66 -27.49 29.75 -28.27
C PRO A 66 -28.18 28.43 -28.63
N ALA A 67 -28.86 28.35 -29.78
CA ALA A 67 -29.59 27.15 -30.19
C ALA A 67 -28.64 25.97 -30.47
N VAL A 68 -27.56 26.22 -31.22
CA VAL A 68 -26.52 25.21 -31.48
C VAL A 68 -25.84 24.80 -30.18
N GLY A 69 -25.53 25.77 -29.30
CA GLY A 69 -24.95 25.51 -27.99
C GLY A 69 -25.83 24.60 -27.12
N LEU A 70 -27.13 24.87 -27.07
CA LEU A 70 -28.11 24.07 -26.35
C LEU A 70 -28.20 22.64 -26.93
N CYS A 71 -28.42 22.50 -28.24
CA CYS A 71 -28.60 21.21 -28.88
C CYS A 71 -27.36 20.31 -28.76
N LEU A 72 -26.18 20.82 -29.13
CA LEU A 72 -24.95 20.04 -29.05
C LEU A 72 -24.56 19.74 -27.60
N GLY A 73 -24.83 20.67 -26.67
CA GLY A 73 -24.59 20.47 -25.25
C GLY A 73 -25.49 19.38 -24.63
N LEU A 74 -26.78 19.35 -24.97
CA LEU A 74 -27.72 18.31 -24.54
C LEU A 74 -27.27 16.93 -25.04
N VAL A 75 -26.95 16.81 -26.33
CA VAL A 75 -26.48 15.54 -26.93
C VAL A 75 -25.17 15.10 -26.28
N CYS A 76 -24.24 16.03 -26.03
CA CYS A 76 -22.98 15.75 -25.34
C CYS A 76 -23.21 15.16 -23.94
N GLY A 77 -24.06 15.77 -23.13
CA GLY A 77 -24.34 15.27 -21.79
C GLY A 77 -25.09 13.94 -21.79
N LEU A 78 -25.99 13.70 -22.76
CA LEU A 78 -26.69 12.41 -22.92
C LEU A 78 -25.71 11.27 -23.21
N ILE A 79 -24.72 11.53 -24.09
CA ILE A 79 -23.68 10.55 -24.43
C ILE A 79 -22.84 10.20 -23.19
N ILE A 80 -22.43 11.20 -22.40
CA ILE A 80 -21.61 10.97 -21.21
C ILE A 80 -22.39 10.24 -20.13
N GLU A 81 -23.60 10.70 -19.81
CA GLU A 81 -24.43 10.15 -18.74
C GLU A 81 -24.81 8.69 -19.02
N ARG A 82 -25.15 8.35 -20.27
CA ARG A 82 -25.60 7.00 -20.64
C ARG A 82 -24.47 6.03 -20.95
N LEU A 83 -23.39 6.48 -21.58
CA LEU A 83 -22.34 5.58 -22.05
C LEU A 83 -21.20 5.46 -21.04
N GLU A 84 -20.56 6.56 -20.66
CA GLU A 84 -19.35 6.53 -19.85
C GLU A 84 -19.16 7.83 -19.01
N PRO A 85 -19.63 7.87 -17.75
CA PRO A 85 -19.55 9.07 -16.89
C PRO A 85 -18.13 9.58 -16.64
N GLU A 86 -17.13 8.69 -16.66
CA GLU A 86 -15.72 9.06 -16.50
C GLU A 86 -15.17 9.92 -17.65
N ALA A 87 -15.89 10.00 -18.77
CA ALA A 87 -15.56 10.91 -19.85
C ALA A 87 -15.86 12.40 -19.53
N ALA A 88 -16.47 12.74 -18.40
CA ALA A 88 -16.73 14.12 -18.00
C ALA A 88 -15.45 14.93 -17.65
N GLY A 89 -15.53 16.27 -17.71
CA GLY A 89 -14.48 17.20 -17.29
C GLY A 89 -13.18 17.18 -18.12
N SER A 90 -12.03 17.45 -17.51
CA SER A 90 -10.72 17.47 -18.21
C SER A 90 -10.21 16.06 -18.57
N GLY A 91 -10.28 15.12 -17.63
CA GLY A 91 -9.68 13.79 -17.77
C GLY A 91 -8.29 13.65 -17.14
N ILE A 92 -7.55 14.74 -16.95
CA ILE A 92 -6.27 14.73 -16.23
C ILE A 92 -6.41 14.23 -14.78
N PRO A 93 -7.42 14.66 -13.98
CA PRO A 93 -7.62 14.12 -12.64
C PRO A 93 -7.80 12.59 -12.64
N GLN A 94 -8.56 12.04 -13.59
CA GLN A 94 -8.76 10.60 -13.74
C GLN A 94 -7.45 9.88 -14.04
N VAL A 95 -6.64 10.39 -14.98
CA VAL A 95 -5.31 9.84 -15.26
C VAL A 95 -4.45 9.85 -14.00
N LYS A 96 -4.42 10.98 -13.28
CA LYS A 96 -3.67 11.11 -12.02
C LYS A 96 -4.14 10.11 -10.97
N GLY A 97 -5.45 9.88 -10.87
CA GLY A 97 -6.03 8.89 -9.96
C GLY A 97 -5.64 7.46 -10.30
N VAL A 98 -5.65 7.08 -11.59
CA VAL A 98 -5.16 5.76 -12.04
C VAL A 98 -3.67 5.58 -11.75
N LEU A 99 -2.86 6.60 -11.99
CA LEU A 99 -1.43 6.56 -11.68
C LEU A 99 -1.17 6.52 -10.16
N ALA A 100 -2.11 7.00 -9.34
CA ALA A 100 -2.12 6.85 -7.89
C ALA A 100 -2.77 5.53 -7.41
N GLN A 101 -3.05 4.60 -8.33
CA GLN A 101 -3.60 3.27 -8.06
C GLN A 101 -5.06 3.25 -7.57
N PHE A 102 -5.82 4.34 -7.75
CA PHE A 102 -7.26 4.30 -7.53
C PHE A 102 -7.96 3.48 -8.63
N PRO A 103 -9.05 2.77 -8.30
CA PRO A 103 -9.77 1.90 -9.23
C PRO A 103 -10.66 2.69 -10.20
N ILE A 104 -10.06 3.62 -10.95
CA ILE A 104 -10.74 4.44 -11.96
C ILE A 104 -10.60 3.74 -13.33
N PRO A 105 -11.69 3.56 -14.10
CA PRO A 105 -11.61 2.88 -15.39
C PRO A 105 -10.91 3.75 -16.43
N LEU A 106 -9.98 3.13 -17.18
CA LEU A 106 -9.24 3.76 -18.27
C LEU A 106 -9.07 2.71 -19.38
N ASN A 107 -9.93 2.77 -20.40
CA ASN A 107 -10.03 1.78 -21.48
C ASN A 107 -10.43 2.45 -22.81
N LEU A 108 -10.51 1.66 -23.88
CA LEU A 108 -10.86 2.19 -25.21
C LEU A 108 -12.25 2.83 -25.28
N ARG A 109 -13.22 2.32 -24.50
CA ARG A 109 -14.57 2.88 -24.44
C ARG A 109 -14.56 4.31 -23.91
N VAL A 110 -13.84 4.56 -22.81
CA VAL A 110 -13.61 5.91 -22.28
C VAL A 110 -12.96 6.80 -23.33
N ALA A 111 -11.95 6.31 -24.07
CA ALA A 111 -11.28 7.08 -25.11
C ALA A 111 -12.25 7.55 -26.22
N ILE A 112 -13.09 6.64 -26.73
CA ILE A 112 -14.05 6.93 -27.81
C ILE A 112 -15.13 7.89 -27.33
N VAL A 113 -15.73 7.63 -26.16
CA VAL A 113 -16.77 8.50 -25.59
C VAL A 113 -16.20 9.89 -25.30
N LYS A 114 -14.97 9.97 -24.76
CA LYS A 114 -14.27 11.24 -24.51
C LYS A 114 -14.01 12.00 -25.80
N LEU A 115 -13.58 11.32 -26.86
CA LEU A 115 -13.34 11.93 -28.17
C LEU A 115 -14.62 12.54 -28.74
N VAL A 116 -15.71 11.77 -28.84
CA VAL A 116 -16.98 12.23 -29.43
C VAL A 116 -17.60 13.35 -28.59
N SER A 117 -17.65 13.17 -27.27
CA SER A 117 -18.25 14.18 -26.39
C SER A 117 -17.45 15.48 -26.36
N THR A 118 -16.11 15.43 -26.43
CA THR A 118 -15.27 16.64 -26.54
C THR A 118 -15.50 17.36 -27.87
N ILE A 119 -15.67 16.62 -28.98
CA ILE A 119 -16.01 17.22 -30.28
C ILE A 119 -17.29 18.04 -30.16
N LEU A 120 -18.34 17.45 -29.59
CA LEU A 120 -19.64 18.11 -29.43
C LEU A 120 -19.56 19.31 -28.49
N SER A 121 -18.93 19.15 -27.32
CA SER A 121 -18.76 20.20 -26.31
C SER A 121 -18.06 21.45 -26.84
N LEU A 122 -16.91 21.28 -27.50
CA LEU A 122 -16.16 22.42 -28.05
C LEU A 122 -16.86 23.04 -29.26
N SER A 123 -17.53 22.22 -30.08
CA SER A 123 -18.32 22.70 -31.21
C SER A 123 -19.59 23.44 -30.77
N ALA A 124 -20.14 23.13 -29.59
CA ALA A 124 -21.25 23.86 -28.98
C ALA A 124 -20.88 25.30 -28.61
N GLY A 125 -19.59 25.66 -28.55
CA GLY A 125 -19.13 27.01 -28.20
C GLY A 125 -18.77 27.20 -26.75
N LEU A 126 -18.68 26.11 -25.98
CA LEU A 126 -18.12 26.15 -24.63
C LEU A 126 -16.66 26.60 -24.69
N THR A 127 -16.30 27.58 -23.87
CA THR A 127 -14.97 28.20 -23.84
C THR A 127 -14.00 27.32 -23.05
N MET A 128 -13.64 26.18 -23.65
CA MET A 128 -12.73 25.19 -23.08
C MET A 128 -11.69 24.78 -24.13
N GLY A 129 -10.69 24.00 -23.72
CA GLY A 129 -9.61 23.50 -24.60
C GLY A 129 -9.71 22.02 -24.90
N ARG A 130 -9.17 21.58 -26.03
CA ARG A 130 -9.03 20.15 -26.37
C ARG A 130 -7.91 19.41 -25.63
N GLN A 131 -6.98 20.14 -25.01
CA GLN A 131 -5.70 19.60 -24.54
C GLN A 131 -5.80 18.66 -23.34
N GLY A 132 -6.69 18.93 -22.39
CA GLY A 132 -6.98 17.97 -21.30
C GLY A 132 -7.56 16.66 -21.84
N PRO A 133 -8.59 16.72 -22.70
CA PRO A 133 -9.12 15.53 -23.36
C PRO A 133 -8.10 14.74 -24.19
N THR A 134 -7.17 15.37 -24.93
CA THR A 134 -6.15 14.60 -25.66
C THR A 134 -5.22 13.82 -24.73
N VAL A 135 -4.87 14.39 -23.58
CA VAL A 135 -4.12 13.68 -22.52
C VAL A 135 -4.90 12.46 -22.03
N HIS A 136 -6.20 12.63 -21.74
CA HIS A 136 -7.03 11.54 -21.24
C HIS A 136 -7.22 10.43 -22.29
N ILE A 137 -7.48 10.80 -23.54
CA ILE A 137 -7.63 9.85 -24.66
C ILE A 137 -6.33 9.08 -24.87
N GLY A 138 -5.18 9.75 -24.90
CA GLY A 138 -3.87 9.10 -25.05
C GLY A 138 -3.56 8.13 -23.91
N ALA A 139 -3.87 8.52 -22.68
CA ALA A 139 -3.74 7.64 -21.51
C ALA A 139 -4.67 6.41 -21.63
N ALA A 140 -5.93 6.61 -22.02
CA ALA A 140 -6.94 5.55 -22.15
C ALA A 140 -6.58 4.53 -23.24
N ILE A 141 -6.05 4.99 -24.37
CA ILE A 141 -5.52 4.15 -25.44
C ILE A 141 -4.30 3.37 -24.93
N ALA A 142 -3.36 4.02 -24.24
CA ALA A 142 -2.21 3.35 -23.67
C ALA A 142 -2.61 2.27 -22.65
N ALA A 143 -3.55 2.54 -21.74
CA ALA A 143 -4.04 1.53 -20.81
C ALA A 143 -4.65 0.32 -21.50
N GLN A 144 -5.34 0.51 -22.62
CA GLN A 144 -5.90 -0.57 -23.42
C GLN A 144 -4.80 -1.39 -24.11
N LEU A 145 -3.84 -0.72 -24.76
CA LEU A 145 -2.73 -1.36 -25.46
C LEU A 145 -1.86 -2.17 -24.48
N SER A 146 -1.57 -1.61 -23.30
CA SER A 146 -0.80 -2.29 -22.26
C SER A 146 -1.55 -3.45 -21.59
N GLN A 147 -2.85 -3.63 -21.84
CA GLN A 147 -3.54 -4.87 -21.42
C GLN A 147 -3.32 -6.02 -22.41
N TRP A 148 -3.10 -5.71 -23.69
CA TRP A 148 -2.85 -6.72 -24.72
C TRP A 148 -1.45 -7.33 -24.60
N VAL A 149 -0.54 -6.65 -23.91
CA VAL A 149 0.82 -7.09 -23.65
C VAL A 149 0.95 -7.50 -22.16
N PRO A 150 1.44 -8.70 -21.83
CA PRO A 150 1.57 -9.15 -20.45
C PRO A 150 2.76 -8.47 -19.76
N THR A 151 2.53 -7.28 -19.20
CA THR A 151 3.56 -6.43 -18.58
C THR A 151 3.28 -6.17 -17.09
N SER A 152 4.31 -5.75 -16.36
CA SER A 152 4.19 -5.38 -14.94
C SER A 152 3.22 -4.20 -14.71
N PRO A 153 2.64 -4.04 -13.51
CA PRO A 153 1.84 -2.87 -13.16
C PRO A 153 2.63 -1.58 -13.27
N ASP A 154 3.91 -1.60 -12.89
CA ASP A 154 4.80 -0.46 -12.97
C ASP A 154 5.04 -0.08 -14.45
N HIS A 155 5.27 -1.06 -15.32
CA HIS A 155 5.37 -0.84 -16.77
C HIS A 155 4.07 -0.27 -17.33
N ARG A 156 2.92 -0.84 -16.96
CA ARG A 156 1.60 -0.34 -17.40
C ARG A 156 1.38 1.10 -16.95
N ARG A 157 1.74 1.43 -15.71
CA ARG A 157 1.68 2.79 -15.16
C ARG A 157 2.55 3.76 -15.98
N GLN A 158 3.76 3.33 -16.35
CA GLN A 158 4.67 4.12 -17.21
C GLN A 158 4.13 4.29 -18.63
N MET A 159 3.56 3.25 -19.24
CA MET A 159 2.94 3.35 -20.57
C MET A 159 1.71 4.27 -20.58
N ILE A 160 0.86 4.20 -19.55
CA ILE A 160 -0.28 5.11 -19.39
C ILE A 160 0.20 6.56 -19.32
N ALA A 161 1.24 6.83 -18.54
CA ALA A 161 1.83 8.16 -18.45
C ALA A 161 2.48 8.59 -19.79
N ALA A 162 3.17 7.68 -20.49
CA ALA A 162 3.72 7.96 -21.82
C ALA A 162 2.62 8.30 -22.84
N GLY A 163 1.48 7.59 -22.82
CA GLY A 163 0.32 7.91 -23.65
C GLY A 163 -0.33 9.25 -23.29
N ALA A 164 -0.40 9.57 -22.00
CA ALA A 164 -0.84 10.89 -21.52
C ALA A 164 0.07 12.01 -22.05
N GLY A 165 1.40 11.83 -21.95
CA GLY A 165 2.42 12.73 -22.50
C GLY A 165 2.32 12.86 -24.02
N ALA A 166 2.11 11.76 -24.74
CA ALA A 166 1.86 11.76 -26.19
C ALA A 166 0.60 12.53 -26.58
N GLY A 167 -0.49 12.38 -25.82
CA GLY A 167 -1.71 13.16 -26.00
C GLY A 167 -1.49 14.66 -25.78
N LEU A 168 -0.69 15.05 -24.78
CA LEU A 168 -0.31 16.45 -24.56
C LEU A 168 0.55 16.98 -25.71
N ALA A 169 1.59 16.24 -26.07
CA ALA A 169 2.55 16.59 -27.10
C ALA A 169 1.87 16.76 -28.46
N ALA A 170 1.00 15.82 -28.85
CA ALA A 170 0.18 15.92 -30.05
C ALA A 170 -0.80 17.11 -29.98
N GLY A 171 -1.33 17.39 -28.80
CA GLY A 171 -2.21 18.50 -28.52
C GLY A 171 -1.58 19.87 -28.82
N PHE A 172 -0.38 20.09 -28.32
CA PHE A 172 0.37 21.35 -28.47
C PHE A 172 1.33 21.39 -29.67
N ASN A 173 1.62 20.23 -30.27
CA ASN A 173 2.78 20.02 -31.14
C ASN A 173 4.11 20.32 -30.41
N ALA A 174 4.18 19.91 -29.15
CA ALA A 174 5.23 20.27 -28.20
C ALA A 174 5.74 19.00 -27.48
N PRO A 175 6.72 18.27 -28.04
CA PRO A 175 7.17 17.00 -27.50
C PRO A 175 7.90 17.14 -26.15
N LEU A 176 8.75 18.16 -25.95
CA LEU A 176 9.44 18.37 -24.67
C LEU A 176 8.45 18.71 -23.57
N ALA A 177 7.42 19.50 -23.89
CA ALA A 177 6.33 19.77 -22.95
C ALA A 177 5.60 18.49 -22.52
N GLY A 178 5.35 17.55 -23.44
CA GLY A 178 4.75 16.24 -23.13
C GLY A 178 5.56 15.44 -22.12
N ILE A 179 6.88 15.40 -22.29
CA ILE A 179 7.80 14.70 -21.41
C ILE A 179 7.82 15.34 -20.02
N LEU A 180 7.98 16.66 -19.96
CA LEU A 180 8.05 17.39 -18.69
C LEU A 180 6.74 17.33 -17.94
N PHE A 181 5.59 17.33 -18.61
CA PHE A 181 4.31 17.15 -17.97
C PHE A 181 4.18 15.78 -17.27
N VAL A 182 4.71 14.72 -17.89
CA VAL A 182 4.74 13.39 -17.27
C VAL A 182 5.57 13.41 -15.99
N VAL A 183 6.73 14.08 -16.02
CA VAL A 183 7.65 14.16 -14.89
C VAL A 183 7.13 15.09 -13.79
N GLU A 184 6.63 16.27 -14.13
CA GLU A 184 6.30 17.33 -13.18
C GLU A 184 4.89 17.14 -12.56
N GLU A 185 3.89 16.75 -13.38
CA GLU A 185 2.48 16.67 -12.94
C GLU A 185 1.95 15.24 -12.74
N LEU A 186 2.37 14.25 -13.54
CA LEU A 186 1.74 12.91 -13.53
C LEU A 186 2.43 11.88 -12.63
N LEU A 187 3.72 11.59 -12.84
CA LEU A 187 4.42 10.49 -12.18
C LEU A 187 5.43 10.93 -11.12
N ARG A 188 6.10 12.08 -11.31
CA ARG A 188 7.23 12.50 -10.46
C ARG A 188 8.31 11.41 -10.30
N ASP A 189 8.45 10.58 -11.33
CA ASP A 189 9.42 9.49 -11.42
C ASP A 189 10.38 9.76 -12.58
N LEU A 190 11.68 9.64 -12.31
CA LEU A 190 12.77 9.86 -13.25
C LEU A 190 13.45 8.56 -13.70
N SER A 191 12.76 7.41 -13.57
CA SER A 191 13.32 6.14 -14.05
C SER A 191 13.66 6.19 -15.55
N ASN A 192 14.75 5.51 -15.94
CA ASN A 192 15.22 5.45 -17.33
C ASN A 192 14.15 4.90 -18.30
N LEU A 193 13.27 4.01 -17.82
CA LEU A 193 12.19 3.45 -18.62
C LEU A 193 11.04 4.44 -18.80
N THR A 194 10.63 5.12 -17.71
CA THR A 194 9.62 6.19 -17.72
C THR A 194 10.02 7.30 -18.69
N LEU A 195 11.24 7.82 -18.55
CA LEU A 195 11.73 8.90 -19.38
C LEU A 195 11.86 8.48 -20.86
N GLY A 196 12.48 7.31 -21.12
CA GLY A 196 12.70 6.84 -22.50
C GLY A 196 11.41 6.59 -23.28
N THR A 197 10.40 6.00 -22.63
CA THR A 197 9.10 5.70 -23.26
C THR A 197 8.25 6.95 -23.42
N ALA A 198 8.26 7.86 -22.44
CA ALA A 198 7.60 9.16 -22.54
C ALA A 198 8.21 10.03 -23.66
N ILE A 199 9.55 10.04 -23.81
CA ILE A 199 10.23 10.74 -24.91
C ILE A 199 9.73 10.22 -26.25
N LEU A 200 9.79 8.91 -26.45
CA LEU A 200 9.49 8.30 -27.73
C LEU A 200 8.01 8.48 -28.12
N ALA A 201 7.09 8.21 -27.18
CA ALA A 201 5.66 8.38 -27.41
C ALA A 201 5.28 9.85 -27.66
N SER A 202 5.86 10.78 -26.89
CA SER A 202 5.62 12.24 -27.05
C SER A 202 6.14 12.75 -28.38
N PHE A 203 7.36 12.34 -28.76
CA PHE A 203 7.95 12.68 -30.05
C PHE A 203 7.08 12.19 -31.21
N ILE A 204 6.71 10.90 -31.22
CA ILE A 204 5.90 10.32 -32.30
C ILE A 204 4.51 10.95 -32.35
N GLY A 205 3.86 11.16 -31.19
CA GLY A 205 2.56 11.83 -31.13
C GLY A 205 2.60 13.25 -31.70
N ALA A 206 3.63 14.03 -31.36
CA ALA A 206 3.83 15.37 -31.91
C ALA A 206 4.11 15.35 -33.42
N VAL A 207 4.98 14.45 -33.90
CA VAL A 207 5.31 14.30 -35.34
C VAL A 207 4.08 13.93 -36.15
N VAL A 208 3.31 12.94 -35.71
CA VAL A 208 2.06 12.51 -36.36
C VAL A 208 1.06 13.66 -36.40
N SER A 209 0.88 14.37 -35.27
CA SER A 209 -0.01 15.52 -35.20
C SER A 209 0.37 16.64 -36.16
N ARG A 210 1.67 16.85 -36.35
CA ARG A 210 2.21 17.87 -37.25
C ARG A 210 2.00 17.50 -38.72
N LEU A 211 2.44 16.30 -39.11
CA LEU A 211 2.34 15.79 -40.48
C LEU A 211 0.91 15.74 -40.99
N LEU A 212 -0.01 15.16 -40.19
CA LEU A 212 -1.40 14.97 -40.60
C LEU A 212 -2.30 16.16 -40.24
N GLY A 213 -1.84 17.03 -39.35
CA GLY A 213 -2.56 18.24 -38.93
C GLY A 213 -2.44 19.41 -39.89
N GLY A 214 -1.92 19.19 -41.10
CA GLY A 214 -1.80 20.18 -42.19
C GLY A 214 -0.69 21.20 -41.99
N ARG A 215 0.33 20.91 -41.16
CA ARG A 215 1.49 21.77 -40.95
C ARG A 215 2.74 21.09 -41.55
N SER A 216 3.62 21.86 -42.17
CA SER A 216 4.93 21.35 -42.59
C SER A 216 5.73 20.83 -41.38
N LEU A 217 6.68 19.91 -41.65
CA LEU A 217 7.70 19.52 -40.67
C LEU A 217 8.66 20.67 -40.34
N ASP A 218 8.65 21.74 -41.14
CA ASP A 218 9.32 23.00 -40.83
C ASP A 218 8.64 23.69 -39.67
N LEU A 219 9.41 24.16 -38.67
CA LEU A 219 8.88 24.88 -37.49
C LEU A 219 7.98 25.97 -38.02
N ASN A 220 6.67 25.89 -37.78
CA ASN A 220 5.74 26.73 -38.52
C ASN A 220 5.85 28.16 -37.96
N LEU A 221 6.53 29.01 -38.72
CA LEU A 221 7.16 30.29 -38.36
C LEU A 221 6.17 31.46 -38.15
N GLN A 222 4.89 31.24 -37.81
CA GLN A 222 3.96 32.36 -37.65
C GLN A 222 4.24 33.20 -36.40
N LEU A 223 4.80 32.61 -35.34
CA LEU A 223 5.21 33.33 -34.12
C LEU A 223 6.71 33.71 -34.12
N THR A 224 7.49 33.18 -35.06
CA THR A 224 8.96 33.32 -35.07
C THR A 224 9.44 34.66 -35.62
N ASN A 225 8.56 35.41 -36.30
CA ASN A 225 8.84 36.79 -36.72
C ASN A 225 8.69 37.82 -35.58
N LEU A 226 8.26 37.38 -34.39
CA LEU A 226 8.23 38.22 -33.19
C LEU A 226 9.61 38.11 -32.51
N SER A 227 10.59 38.87 -33.00
CA SER A 227 11.89 38.98 -32.33
C SER A 227 11.71 39.65 -30.97
N SER A 228 11.71 38.86 -29.90
CA SER A 228 11.66 39.40 -28.55
C SER A 228 13.06 39.84 -28.11
N SER A 229 13.16 41.03 -27.49
CA SER A 229 14.38 41.48 -26.83
C SER A 229 14.11 41.57 -25.34
N PHE A 230 14.93 40.91 -24.53
CA PHE A 230 14.85 41.02 -23.08
C PHE A 230 15.86 42.04 -22.56
N ARG A 231 15.41 43.01 -21.76
CA ARG A 231 16.25 44.02 -21.11
C ARG A 231 16.10 43.96 -19.60
N ALA A 232 17.18 44.24 -18.87
CA ALA A 232 17.15 44.21 -17.40
C ALA A 232 16.13 45.19 -16.79
N THR A 233 15.84 46.30 -17.48
CA THR A 233 14.82 47.29 -17.06
C THR A 233 13.39 46.75 -17.09
N GLU A 234 13.14 45.64 -17.79
CA GLU A 234 11.82 45.01 -17.90
C GLU A 234 11.52 44.04 -16.75
N ILE A 235 12.54 43.64 -15.97
CA ILE A 235 12.43 42.67 -14.87
C ILE A 235 11.32 43.03 -13.86
N PRO A 236 11.19 44.29 -13.37
CA PRO A 236 10.12 44.65 -12.45
C PRO A 236 8.71 44.41 -13.01
N PHE A 237 8.51 44.61 -14.31
CA PHE A 237 7.23 44.38 -14.96
C PHE A 237 6.93 42.89 -15.16
N TYR A 238 7.94 42.05 -15.43
CA TYR A 238 7.76 40.60 -15.46
C TYR A 238 7.50 40.02 -14.06
N LEU A 239 8.09 40.60 -13.00
CA LEU A 239 7.75 40.26 -11.62
C LEU A 239 6.30 40.65 -11.31
N LEU A 240 5.88 41.87 -11.67
CA LEU A 240 4.50 42.33 -11.52
C LEU A 240 3.52 41.42 -12.27
N LEU A 241 3.84 41.06 -13.52
CA LEU A 241 3.06 40.11 -14.31
C LEU A 241 2.92 38.77 -13.60
N GLY A 242 4.02 38.23 -13.06
CA GLY A 242 4.01 37.00 -12.27
C GLY A 242 3.08 37.10 -11.06
N VAL A 243 3.16 38.20 -10.30
CA VAL A 243 2.29 38.44 -9.13
C VAL A 243 0.82 38.48 -9.55
N LEU A 244 0.48 39.31 -10.55
CA LEU A 244 -0.90 39.44 -11.04
C LEU A 244 -1.45 38.11 -11.58
N ALA A 245 -0.65 37.39 -12.37
CA ALA A 245 -1.02 36.08 -12.87
C ALA A 245 -1.22 35.06 -11.75
N GLY A 246 -0.41 35.13 -10.69
CA GLY A 246 -0.53 34.27 -9.51
C GLY A 246 -1.82 34.54 -8.73
N LEU A 247 -2.15 35.81 -8.50
CA LEU A 247 -3.38 36.24 -7.85
C LEU A 247 -4.62 35.84 -8.65
N LEU A 248 -4.67 36.20 -9.93
CA LEU A 248 -5.81 35.91 -10.80
C LEU A 248 -5.95 34.41 -11.09
N GLY A 249 -4.84 33.67 -11.20
CA GLY A 249 -4.86 32.22 -11.35
C GLY A 249 -5.40 31.50 -10.10
N ALA A 250 -5.05 31.98 -8.90
CA ALA A 250 -5.64 31.47 -7.65
C ALA A 250 -7.14 31.77 -7.56
N LEU A 251 -7.55 33.00 -7.91
CA LEU A 251 -8.97 33.39 -7.99
C LEU A 251 -9.72 32.52 -9.01
N PHE A 252 -9.12 32.25 -10.17
CA PHE A 252 -9.68 31.39 -11.21
C PHE A 252 -9.89 29.97 -10.71
N ASN A 253 -8.91 29.39 -10.03
CA ASN A 253 -9.03 28.06 -9.43
C ASN A 253 -10.17 28.00 -8.39
N GLN A 254 -10.28 29.00 -7.52
CA GLN A 254 -11.37 29.08 -6.54
C GLN A 254 -12.74 29.24 -7.23
N GLY A 255 -12.81 30.10 -8.24
CA GLY A 255 -14.02 30.29 -9.06
C GLY A 255 -14.46 29.02 -9.77
N LEU A 256 -13.52 28.21 -10.27
CA LEU A 256 -13.82 26.93 -10.91
C LEU A 256 -14.45 25.94 -9.93
N LEU A 257 -13.87 25.81 -8.73
CA LEU A 257 -14.40 24.93 -7.68
C LEU A 257 -15.76 25.43 -7.18
N ALA A 258 -15.92 26.74 -7.01
CA ALA A 258 -17.20 27.35 -6.65
C ALA A 258 -18.27 27.12 -7.73
N SER A 259 -17.90 27.20 -9.01
CA SER A 259 -18.83 26.92 -10.11
C SER A 259 -19.27 25.46 -10.13
N LEU A 260 -18.33 24.50 -9.97
CA LEU A 260 -18.67 23.07 -9.87
C LEU A 260 -19.66 22.79 -8.74
N THR A 261 -19.36 23.30 -7.53
CA THR A 261 -20.24 23.12 -6.36
C THR A 261 -21.60 23.80 -6.54
N LEU A 262 -21.66 24.93 -7.26
CA LEU A 262 -22.93 25.57 -7.61
C LEU A 262 -23.77 24.67 -8.52
N TYR A 263 -23.19 24.12 -9.59
CA TYR A 263 -23.90 23.21 -10.49
C TYR A 263 -24.35 21.93 -9.79
N GLU A 264 -23.57 21.41 -8.84
CA GLU A 264 -23.98 20.28 -8.00
C GLU A 264 -25.22 20.60 -7.17
N ARG A 265 -25.32 21.81 -6.59
CA ARG A 265 -26.49 22.27 -5.81
C ARG A 265 -27.76 22.43 -6.65
N LEU A 266 -27.64 22.67 -7.96
CA LEU A 266 -28.80 22.88 -8.83
C LEU A 266 -29.60 21.60 -9.10
N ASN A 267 -29.11 20.40 -8.72
CA ASN A 267 -29.79 19.10 -8.89
C ASN A 267 -30.28 18.78 -10.32
N LEU A 268 -29.70 19.41 -11.33
CA LEU A 268 -30.03 19.18 -12.74
C LEU A 268 -29.32 17.92 -13.26
N SER A 269 -29.86 17.27 -14.29
CA SER A 269 -29.17 16.18 -15.00
C SER A 269 -27.99 16.72 -15.83
N LEU A 270 -27.00 15.88 -16.10
CA LEU A 270 -25.79 16.27 -16.84
C LEU A 270 -26.10 16.86 -18.25
N PRO A 271 -27.03 16.31 -19.06
CA PRO A 271 -27.44 16.91 -20.32
C PRO A 271 -27.91 18.34 -20.17
N VAL A 272 -28.79 18.61 -19.20
CA VAL A 272 -29.38 19.93 -19.01
C VAL A 272 -28.33 20.93 -18.54
N ARG A 273 -27.41 20.53 -17.65
CA ARG A 273 -26.29 21.37 -17.21
C ARG A 273 -25.43 21.83 -18.39
N ILE A 274 -25.00 20.89 -19.23
CA ILE A 274 -24.12 21.18 -20.37
C ILE A 274 -24.87 21.97 -21.45
N GLY A 275 -26.12 21.60 -21.74
CA GLY A 275 -26.98 22.32 -22.69
C GLY A 275 -27.21 23.78 -22.29
N MET A 276 -27.55 24.04 -21.02
CA MET A 276 -27.74 25.40 -20.53
C MET A 276 -26.44 26.21 -20.53
N ALA A 277 -25.31 25.60 -20.16
CA ALA A 277 -24.02 26.26 -20.26
C ALA A 277 -23.68 26.64 -21.72
N GLY A 278 -23.97 25.75 -22.68
CA GLY A 278 -23.81 26.03 -24.10
C GLY A 278 -24.70 27.18 -24.58
N MET A 279 -25.97 27.19 -24.16
CA MET A 279 -26.91 28.27 -24.46
C MET A 279 -26.44 29.62 -23.90
N ILE A 280 -26.03 29.66 -22.63
CA ILE A 280 -25.53 30.87 -21.96
C ILE A 280 -24.27 31.39 -22.67
N CYS A 281 -23.31 30.50 -22.96
CA CYS A 281 -22.11 30.88 -23.69
C CYS A 281 -22.45 31.42 -25.08
N GLY A 282 -23.36 30.76 -25.80
CA GLY A 282 -23.86 31.22 -27.11
C GLY A 282 -24.50 32.61 -27.04
N CYS A 283 -25.31 32.89 -26.02
CA CYS A 283 -25.96 34.20 -25.84
C CYS A 283 -24.93 35.30 -25.59
N VAL A 284 -23.98 35.06 -24.67
CA VAL A 284 -22.96 36.04 -24.34
C VAL A 284 -22.04 36.29 -25.54
N VAL A 285 -21.59 35.24 -26.23
CA VAL A 285 -20.72 35.36 -27.41
C VAL A 285 -21.43 36.04 -28.59
N ALA A 286 -22.75 35.87 -28.73
CA ALA A 286 -23.54 36.58 -29.75
C ALA A 286 -23.57 38.10 -29.54
N LEU A 287 -23.49 38.55 -28.27
CA LEU A 287 -23.45 39.98 -27.92
C LEU A 287 -22.03 40.57 -28.03
N LEU A 288 -21.00 39.73 -28.01
CA LEU A 288 -19.60 40.15 -28.09
C LEU A 288 -19.16 40.38 -29.55
N PRO A 289 -18.06 41.12 -29.77
CA PRO A 289 -17.50 41.35 -31.11
C PRO A 289 -17.22 40.05 -31.86
N GLU A 290 -17.26 40.08 -33.19
CA GLU A 290 -17.11 38.88 -34.04
C GLU A 290 -15.87 38.01 -33.75
N PRO A 291 -14.68 38.56 -33.41
CA PRO A 291 -13.53 37.74 -33.06
C PRO A 291 -13.73 36.79 -31.87
N PHE A 292 -14.75 37.01 -31.02
CA PHE A 292 -15.09 36.12 -29.90
C PHE A 292 -15.84 34.86 -30.36
N ARG A 293 -16.42 34.85 -31.56
CA ARG A 293 -17.17 33.70 -32.09
C ARG A 293 -16.26 32.53 -32.44
N ASP A 294 -15.00 32.81 -32.75
CA ASP A 294 -13.93 31.84 -32.97
C ASP A 294 -12.90 31.86 -31.83
N ASN A 295 -12.93 30.80 -31.02
CA ASN A 295 -12.02 30.64 -29.89
C ASN A 295 -10.53 30.56 -30.30
N ASN A 296 -10.21 30.07 -31.50
CA ASN A 296 -8.83 29.99 -31.97
C ASN A 296 -8.32 31.33 -32.48
N GLY A 297 -9.15 32.05 -33.24
CA GLY A 297 -8.85 33.37 -33.79
C GLY A 297 -8.53 34.39 -32.70
N LEU A 298 -9.28 34.40 -31.60
CA LEU A 298 -9.07 35.35 -30.48
C LEU A 298 -7.65 35.25 -29.89
N ARG A 299 -7.15 34.03 -29.68
CA ARG A 299 -5.78 33.82 -29.17
C ARG A 299 -4.74 34.40 -30.11
N LEU A 300 -4.89 34.16 -31.42
CA LEU A 300 -3.94 34.62 -32.41
C LEU A 300 -3.93 36.15 -32.48
N LEU A 301 -5.10 36.79 -32.46
CA LEU A 301 -5.25 38.25 -32.46
C LEU A 301 -4.60 38.92 -31.24
N LEU A 302 -4.66 38.29 -30.06
CA LEU A 302 -3.94 38.78 -28.86
C LEU A 302 -2.42 38.64 -28.98
N LEU A 303 -1.93 37.67 -29.77
CA LEU A 303 -0.51 37.41 -29.95
C LEU A 303 0.12 38.24 -31.07
N THR A 304 -0.65 38.64 -32.09
CA THR A 304 -0.16 39.52 -33.16
C THR A 304 -0.02 40.98 -32.71
N GLY A 305 -0.69 41.35 -31.61
CA GLY A 305 -0.59 42.69 -31.01
C GLY A 305 -1.49 43.73 -31.69
N ASP A 306 -2.42 43.31 -32.54
CA ASP A 306 -3.36 44.18 -33.25
C ASP A 306 -4.57 44.59 -32.37
N ALA A 307 -4.64 44.08 -31.14
CA ALA A 307 -5.77 44.27 -30.23
C ALA A 307 -5.67 45.58 -29.43
N SER A 308 -6.78 46.31 -29.31
CA SER A 308 -6.85 47.45 -28.38
C SER A 308 -6.88 46.99 -26.92
N TRP A 309 -6.43 47.83 -25.99
CA TRP A 309 -6.45 47.50 -24.56
C TRP A 309 -7.88 47.29 -24.02
N GLN A 310 -8.89 47.98 -24.59
CA GLN A 310 -10.30 47.77 -24.23
C GLN A 310 -10.82 46.42 -24.72
N PHE A 311 -10.43 46.02 -25.94
CA PHE A 311 -10.79 44.72 -26.47
C PHE A 311 -10.16 43.60 -25.63
N THR A 312 -8.88 43.76 -25.26
CA THR A 312 -8.15 42.77 -24.45
C THR A 312 -8.70 42.66 -23.02
N SER A 313 -9.09 43.77 -22.39
CA SER A 313 -9.71 43.73 -21.05
C SER A 313 -11.09 43.05 -21.07
N LEU A 314 -11.90 43.34 -22.10
CA LEU A 314 -13.16 42.63 -22.34
C LEU A 314 -12.91 41.14 -22.58
N ALA A 315 -11.90 40.79 -23.38
CA ALA A 315 -11.50 39.41 -23.63
C ALA A 315 -11.13 38.68 -22.34
N LEU A 316 -10.30 39.30 -21.49
CA LEU A 316 -9.89 38.75 -20.20
C LEU A 316 -11.11 38.43 -19.32
N VAL A 317 -12.02 39.39 -19.12
CA VAL A 317 -13.19 39.24 -18.24
C VAL A 317 -14.19 38.24 -18.81
N ALA A 318 -14.54 38.36 -20.10
CA ALA A 318 -15.50 37.48 -20.74
C ALA A 318 -15.02 36.02 -20.74
N TYR A 319 -13.77 35.76 -21.15
CA TYR A 319 -13.24 34.39 -21.13
C TYR A 319 -13.13 33.82 -19.72
N PHE A 320 -12.80 34.65 -18.73
CA PHE A 320 -12.72 34.21 -17.34
C PHE A 320 -14.08 33.65 -16.91
N ILE A 321 -15.14 34.44 -17.06
CA ILE A 321 -16.51 34.07 -16.64
C ILE A 321 -17.04 32.89 -17.47
N LEU A 322 -16.91 32.95 -18.80
CA LEU A 322 -17.42 31.90 -19.68
C LEU A 322 -16.75 30.54 -19.42
N THR A 323 -15.45 30.54 -19.08
CA THR A 323 -14.74 29.30 -18.74
C THR A 323 -15.23 28.71 -17.42
N LEU A 324 -15.57 29.55 -16.43
CA LEU A 324 -16.17 29.08 -15.18
C LEU A 324 -17.51 28.38 -15.44
N ILE A 325 -18.41 29.05 -16.18
CA ILE A 325 -19.73 28.50 -16.56
C ILE A 325 -19.57 27.19 -17.34
N SER A 326 -18.69 27.19 -18.34
CA SER A 326 -18.45 26.03 -19.20
C SER A 326 -17.90 24.83 -18.41
N TYR A 327 -16.85 25.03 -17.61
CA TYR A 327 -16.21 23.95 -16.86
C TYR A 327 -17.06 23.45 -15.69
N GLY A 328 -17.78 24.37 -15.01
CA GLY A 328 -18.69 24.03 -13.92
C GLY A 328 -19.83 23.10 -14.34
N SER A 329 -20.25 23.16 -15.61
CA SER A 329 -21.32 22.31 -16.15
C SER A 329 -21.00 20.80 -16.16
N GLY A 330 -19.72 20.43 -16.01
CA GLY A 330 -19.24 19.04 -16.11
C GLY A 330 -18.91 18.61 -17.55
N ALA A 331 -19.05 19.52 -18.53
CA ALA A 331 -18.74 19.26 -19.93
C ALA A 331 -17.31 18.75 -20.13
N PRO A 332 -17.07 17.88 -21.14
CA PRO A 332 -15.74 17.43 -21.48
C PRO A 332 -14.95 18.57 -22.11
N GLY A 333 -13.83 18.92 -21.49
CA GLY A 333 -12.98 20.02 -21.92
C GLY A 333 -11.83 20.28 -20.94
N GLY A 334 -10.72 20.75 -21.47
CA GLY A 334 -9.50 21.06 -20.73
C GLY A 334 -9.35 22.55 -20.43
N LEU A 335 -8.61 22.86 -19.36
CA LEU A 335 -8.41 24.23 -18.90
C LEU A 335 -7.16 24.91 -19.45
N PHE A 336 -6.31 24.15 -20.16
CA PHE A 336 -5.05 24.67 -20.68
C PHE A 336 -5.29 25.83 -21.66
N HIS A 337 -6.13 25.66 -22.68
CA HIS A 337 -6.32 26.72 -23.67
C HIS A 337 -6.88 28.02 -23.07
N PRO A 338 -7.97 28.01 -22.26
CA PRO A 338 -8.43 29.20 -21.57
C PRO A 338 -7.36 29.88 -20.71
N SER A 339 -6.58 29.11 -19.95
CA SER A 339 -5.51 29.68 -19.11
C SER A 339 -4.41 30.36 -19.94
N LEU A 340 -4.10 29.83 -21.13
CA LEU A 340 -3.14 30.44 -22.05
C LEU A 340 -3.68 31.75 -22.65
N VAL A 341 -4.97 31.79 -23.00
CA VAL A 341 -5.63 33.00 -23.53
C VAL A 341 -5.72 34.09 -22.46
N LEU A 342 -6.17 33.74 -21.25
CA LEU A 342 -6.23 34.66 -20.11
C LEU A 342 -4.86 35.20 -19.74
N GLY A 343 -3.84 34.33 -19.73
CA GLY A 343 -2.46 34.74 -19.52
C GLY A 343 -1.94 35.66 -20.61
N SER A 344 -2.26 35.38 -21.88
CA SER A 344 -1.88 36.25 -23.01
C SER A 344 -2.52 37.63 -22.90
N ALA A 345 -3.81 37.69 -22.56
CA ALA A 345 -4.52 38.96 -22.37
C ALA A 345 -3.96 39.76 -21.20
N LEU A 346 -3.72 39.12 -20.04
CA LEU A 346 -3.10 39.77 -18.88
C LEU A 346 -1.70 40.30 -19.20
N GLY A 347 -0.88 39.46 -19.85
CA GLY A 347 0.46 39.81 -20.29
C GLY A 347 0.44 41.01 -21.25
N TYR A 348 -0.45 40.98 -22.25
CA TYR A 348 -0.60 42.07 -23.20
C TYR A 348 -0.97 43.39 -22.52
N LEU A 349 -1.87 43.37 -21.52
CA LEU A 349 -2.23 44.58 -20.75
C LEU A 349 -1.04 45.12 -19.95
N VAL A 350 -0.27 44.25 -19.30
CA VAL A 350 0.94 44.66 -18.56
C VAL A 350 2.01 45.20 -19.53
N GLY A 351 2.20 44.56 -20.67
CA GLY A 351 3.15 45.00 -21.70
C GLY A 351 2.76 46.34 -22.34
N THR A 352 1.47 46.55 -22.57
CA THR A 352 0.95 47.85 -23.06
C THR A 352 1.17 48.95 -22.02
N ALA A 353 0.89 48.68 -20.74
CA ALA A 353 1.16 49.62 -19.66
C ALA A 353 2.67 49.94 -19.55
N GLN A 354 3.52 48.92 -19.66
CA GLN A 354 4.97 49.07 -19.64
C GLN A 354 5.48 49.90 -20.83
N SER A 355 4.97 49.65 -22.03
CA SER A 355 5.29 50.42 -23.24
C SER A 355 4.93 51.90 -23.09
N HIS A 356 3.81 52.22 -22.43
CA HIS A 356 3.43 53.62 -22.15
C HIS A 356 4.33 54.29 -21.11
N ILE A 357 4.83 53.54 -20.12
CA ILE A 357 5.65 54.10 -19.02
C ILE A 357 7.13 54.26 -19.43
N LEU A 358 7.70 53.24 -20.09
CA LEU A 358 9.13 53.19 -20.41
C LEU A 358 9.45 53.57 -21.87
N GLY A 359 8.45 53.73 -22.73
CA GLY A 359 8.64 54.04 -24.16
C GLY A 359 9.39 52.95 -24.93
N ALA A 360 9.51 51.75 -24.36
CA ALA A 360 10.25 50.60 -24.89
C ALA A 360 9.53 49.31 -24.49
N GLY A 361 9.82 48.20 -25.17
CA GLY A 361 9.25 46.88 -24.87
C GLY A 361 8.11 46.49 -25.83
N ALA A 362 8.02 45.21 -26.14
CA ALA A 362 7.01 44.67 -27.05
C ALA A 362 5.86 44.03 -26.24
N PRO A 363 4.60 44.52 -26.34
CA PRO A 363 3.46 43.94 -25.63
C PRO A 363 3.26 42.44 -25.91
N THR A 364 3.68 41.98 -27.08
CA THR A 364 3.66 40.57 -27.50
C THR A 364 4.58 39.68 -26.65
N SER A 365 5.76 40.16 -26.25
CA SER A 365 6.67 39.43 -25.34
C SER A 365 6.04 39.19 -23.98
N TYR A 366 5.35 40.21 -23.45
CA TYR A 366 4.61 40.10 -22.19
C TYR A 366 3.39 39.19 -22.32
N ALA A 367 2.68 39.21 -23.45
CA ALA A 367 1.59 38.28 -23.72
C ALA A 367 2.08 36.81 -23.68
N LEU A 368 3.22 36.53 -24.30
CA LEU A 368 3.83 35.19 -24.27
C LEU A 368 4.31 34.80 -22.86
N ALA A 369 4.93 35.72 -22.12
CA ALA A 369 5.30 35.49 -20.72
C ALA A 369 4.06 35.24 -19.83
N GLY A 370 3.01 36.03 -20.02
CA GLY A 370 1.76 35.96 -19.27
C GLY A 370 1.01 34.66 -19.53
N MET A 371 1.06 34.15 -20.76
CA MET A 371 0.55 32.84 -21.15
C MET A 371 1.14 31.73 -20.27
N GLY A 372 2.47 31.71 -20.11
CA GLY A 372 3.16 30.76 -19.23
C GLY A 372 2.83 31.01 -17.75
N ALA A 373 2.86 32.26 -17.30
CA ALA A 373 2.66 32.63 -15.91
C ALA A 373 1.27 32.21 -15.40
N PHE A 374 0.20 32.56 -16.12
CA PHE A 374 -1.16 32.22 -15.71
C PHE A 374 -1.40 30.70 -15.75
N PHE A 375 -0.88 30.01 -16.76
CA PHE A 375 -0.95 28.54 -16.82
C PHE A 375 -0.18 27.88 -15.65
N SER A 376 0.98 28.42 -15.28
CA SER A 376 1.76 28.00 -14.12
C SER A 376 0.98 28.16 -12.80
N ALA A 377 0.30 29.29 -12.59
CA ALA A 377 -0.55 29.49 -11.41
C ALA A 377 -1.72 28.50 -11.32
N VAL A 378 -2.40 28.27 -12.44
CA VAL A 378 -3.58 27.39 -12.52
C VAL A 378 -3.18 25.93 -12.31
N SER A 379 -2.20 25.45 -13.08
CA SER A 379 -1.84 24.03 -13.12
C SER A 379 -0.79 23.64 -12.08
N LYS A 380 0.00 24.58 -11.55
CA LYS A 380 1.15 24.34 -10.65
C LYS A 380 2.31 23.59 -11.30
N VAL A 381 2.56 23.86 -12.57
CA VAL A 381 3.54 23.14 -13.41
C VAL A 381 4.46 24.15 -14.13
N PRO A 382 5.31 24.90 -13.39
CA PRO A 382 6.08 26.02 -13.95
C PRO A 382 7.07 25.61 -15.05
N VAL A 383 7.75 24.47 -14.94
CA VAL A 383 8.77 24.08 -15.92
C VAL A 383 8.10 23.68 -17.24
N THR A 384 7.03 22.89 -17.17
CA THR A 384 6.21 22.53 -18.32
C THR A 384 5.58 23.78 -18.96
N ALA A 385 5.14 24.76 -18.18
CA ALA A 385 4.60 26.02 -18.69
C ALA A 385 5.62 26.79 -19.56
N ILE A 386 6.85 26.93 -19.05
CA ILE A 386 7.96 27.58 -19.77
C ILE A 386 8.24 26.84 -21.07
N VAL A 387 8.34 25.51 -21.03
CA VAL A 387 8.68 24.71 -22.21
C VAL A 387 7.54 24.66 -23.23
N ILE A 388 6.27 24.65 -22.82
CA ILE A 388 5.14 24.79 -23.75
C ILE A 388 5.27 26.09 -24.52
N VAL A 389 5.47 27.22 -23.83
CA VAL A 389 5.55 28.53 -24.50
C VAL A 389 6.77 28.56 -25.42
N PHE A 390 7.94 28.14 -24.91
CA PHE A 390 9.19 28.08 -25.67
C PHE A 390 9.09 27.19 -26.92
N GLU A 391 8.53 25.98 -26.83
CA GLU A 391 8.40 25.10 -28.01
C GLU A 391 7.40 25.66 -29.04
N MET A 392 6.39 26.39 -28.59
CA MET A 392 5.43 27.02 -29.49
C MET A 392 5.98 28.26 -30.21
N THR A 393 6.92 28.99 -29.59
CA THR A 393 7.49 30.23 -30.14
C THR A 393 8.86 30.03 -30.78
N THR A 394 9.61 29.03 -30.32
CA THR A 394 11.01 28.73 -30.66
C THR A 394 11.99 29.89 -30.40
N ASP A 395 11.61 30.84 -29.53
CA ASP A 395 12.44 31.99 -29.17
C ASP A 395 13.09 31.78 -27.79
N PHE A 396 14.41 31.64 -27.79
CA PHE A 396 15.20 31.49 -26.57
C PHE A 396 15.23 32.75 -25.69
N ASN A 397 15.03 33.95 -26.27
CA ASN A 397 15.03 35.20 -25.51
C ASN A 397 13.85 35.29 -24.53
N LEU A 398 12.77 34.55 -24.78
CA LEU A 398 11.60 34.49 -23.90
C LEU A 398 11.81 33.60 -22.67
N VAL A 399 12.82 32.72 -22.66
CA VAL A 399 13.02 31.74 -21.58
C VAL A 399 13.24 32.45 -20.24
N LEU A 400 14.07 33.50 -20.19
CA LEU A 400 14.31 34.27 -18.96
C LEU A 400 13.06 34.99 -18.44
N PRO A 401 12.34 35.80 -19.24
CA PRO A 401 11.03 36.36 -18.87
C PRO A 401 10.02 35.32 -18.36
N LEU A 402 9.94 34.17 -19.05
CA LEU A 402 9.06 33.07 -18.68
C LEU A 402 9.45 32.48 -17.32
N MET A 403 10.74 32.24 -17.08
CA MET A 403 11.20 31.75 -15.78
C MET A 403 10.81 32.68 -14.64
N ILE A 404 11.08 33.98 -14.78
CA ILE A 404 10.75 34.98 -13.75
C ILE A 404 9.24 34.99 -13.48
N SER A 405 8.44 35.17 -14.53
CA SER A 405 6.99 35.31 -14.40
C SER A 405 6.30 34.02 -13.95
N CYS A 406 6.68 32.85 -14.48
CA CYS A 406 6.09 31.55 -14.11
C CYS A 406 6.43 31.13 -12.69
N VAL A 407 7.66 31.33 -12.23
CA VAL A 407 8.08 30.96 -10.87
C VAL A 407 7.40 31.87 -9.85
N VAL A 408 7.40 33.19 -10.07
CA VAL A 408 6.71 34.13 -9.17
C VAL A 408 5.21 33.84 -9.13
N SER A 409 4.60 33.60 -10.29
CA SER A 409 3.18 33.26 -10.38
C SER A 409 2.82 31.98 -9.63
N TYR A 410 3.66 30.94 -9.76
CA TYR A 410 3.54 29.70 -8.99
C TYR A 410 3.61 29.97 -7.47
N LEU A 411 4.64 30.68 -7.00
CA LEU A 411 4.87 30.94 -5.58
C LEU A 411 3.70 31.72 -4.94
N ILE A 412 3.19 32.74 -5.63
CA ILE A 412 2.03 33.51 -5.17
C ILE A 412 0.80 32.62 -5.11
N ALA A 413 0.49 31.90 -6.20
CA ALA A 413 -0.67 31.05 -6.24
C ALA A 413 -0.62 29.93 -5.19
N ASP A 414 0.57 29.40 -4.87
CA ASP A 414 0.75 28.28 -3.93
C ASP A 414 0.51 28.71 -2.48
N LYS A 415 0.88 29.94 -2.14
CA LYS A 415 0.52 30.57 -0.86
C LYS A 415 -1.00 30.74 -0.70
N LEU A 416 -1.71 31.13 -1.76
CA LEU A 416 -3.17 31.36 -1.74
C LEU A 416 -3.98 30.06 -1.81
N SER A 417 -3.50 29.09 -2.58
CA SER A 417 -4.19 27.83 -2.84
C SER A 417 -3.18 26.69 -2.88
N LYS A 418 -3.13 25.93 -1.78
CA LYS A 418 -2.29 24.72 -1.68
C LYS A 418 -2.75 23.64 -2.66
N GLY A 419 -1.78 22.98 -3.31
CA GLY A 419 -2.01 21.87 -4.24
C GLY A 419 -2.37 22.31 -5.66
N SER A 420 -2.22 21.40 -6.64
CA SER A 420 -2.64 21.67 -8.02
C SER A 420 -4.15 21.64 -8.19
N LEU A 421 -4.68 22.37 -9.17
CA LEU A 421 -6.11 22.33 -9.50
C LEU A 421 -6.58 20.89 -9.75
N TYR A 422 -5.80 20.09 -10.48
CA TYR A 422 -6.15 18.72 -10.80
C TYR A 422 -6.20 17.82 -9.56
N GLN A 423 -5.36 18.08 -8.56
CA GLN A 423 -5.46 17.40 -7.27
C GLN A 423 -6.76 17.74 -6.54
N ARG A 424 -7.12 19.03 -6.46
CA ARG A 424 -8.38 19.45 -5.81
C ARG A 424 -9.63 18.91 -6.52
N LEU A 425 -9.59 18.86 -7.86
CA LEU A 425 -10.67 18.25 -8.65
C LEU A 425 -10.81 16.75 -8.39
N LEU A 426 -9.71 16.05 -8.10
CA LEU A 426 -9.73 14.64 -7.73
C LEU A 426 -10.25 14.44 -6.30
N GLU A 427 -9.85 15.31 -5.37
CA GLU A 427 -10.34 15.34 -3.98
C GLU A 427 -11.85 15.60 -3.91
N LEU A 428 -12.38 16.51 -4.73
CA LEU A 428 -13.84 16.74 -4.85
C LEU A 428 -14.60 15.49 -5.31
N LYS A 429 -13.97 14.61 -6.09
CA LYS A 429 -14.55 13.32 -6.49
C LYS A 429 -14.45 12.24 -5.40
N GLY A 430 -13.95 12.57 -4.20
CA GLY A 430 -13.77 11.63 -3.09
C GLY A 430 -12.45 10.86 -3.11
N TYR A 431 -11.53 11.19 -4.02
CA TYR A 431 -10.21 10.55 -4.09
C TYR A 431 -9.14 11.46 -3.47
N SER A 432 -8.72 11.17 -2.24
CA SER A 432 -7.64 11.89 -1.57
C SER A 432 -6.28 11.30 -1.96
N LEU A 433 -5.50 12.04 -2.76
CA LEU A 433 -4.12 11.66 -3.00
C LEU A 433 -3.35 11.67 -1.67
N PRO A 434 -2.55 10.64 -1.34
CA PRO A 434 -1.74 10.66 -0.14
C PRO A 434 -0.87 11.92 -0.13
N ALA A 435 -1.01 12.71 0.94
CA ALA A 435 -0.37 14.01 1.06
C ALA A 435 1.16 13.83 1.14
N GLN A 436 1.83 14.01 0.00
CA GLN A 436 3.27 13.87 -0.17
C GLN A 436 3.78 12.46 0.18
N ALA A 437 4.79 12.00 -0.54
CA ALA A 437 5.57 10.85 -0.11
C ALA A 437 6.43 11.25 1.09
N THR A 438 5.82 11.54 2.24
CA THR A 438 6.48 11.36 3.54
C THR A 438 6.58 9.86 3.73
N GLU A 439 7.64 9.24 3.21
CA GLU A 439 8.33 7.98 3.61
C GLU A 439 7.51 6.75 4.09
N ASN A 440 6.18 6.79 4.03
CA ASN A 440 5.24 5.89 4.68
C ASN A 440 4.22 5.31 3.69
N SER A 441 4.61 5.19 2.41
CA SER A 441 4.06 4.08 1.62
C SER A 441 4.86 2.85 2.02
N SER A 442 4.44 2.20 3.10
CA SER A 442 5.10 1.05 3.76
C SER A 442 5.54 -0.06 2.79
N LEU A 443 4.93 -0.13 1.61
CA LEU A 443 5.13 -1.14 0.58
C LEU A 443 5.94 -0.66 -0.65
N ALA A 444 6.11 0.65 -0.85
CA ALA A 444 6.83 1.19 -2.00
C ALA A 444 8.35 1.06 -1.76
N GLY A 445 8.98 0.08 -2.41
CA GLY A 445 10.43 -0.14 -2.35
C GLY A 445 10.86 -1.53 -1.89
N LEU A 446 9.93 -2.42 -1.51
CA LEU A 446 10.27 -3.84 -1.27
C LEU A 446 10.54 -4.54 -2.61
N THR A 447 11.66 -5.27 -2.66
CA THR A 447 12.07 -6.08 -3.80
C THR A 447 11.83 -7.56 -3.53
N ALA A 448 11.84 -8.37 -4.58
CA ALA A 448 11.80 -9.83 -4.47
C ALA A 448 12.91 -10.37 -3.55
N ALA A 449 14.09 -9.75 -3.53
CA ALA A 449 15.20 -10.12 -2.65
C ALA A 449 14.89 -9.94 -1.15
N ASP A 450 14.10 -8.92 -0.81
CA ASP A 450 13.70 -8.62 0.57
C ASP A 450 12.62 -9.60 1.06
N LEU A 451 11.87 -10.18 0.12
CA LEU A 451 10.73 -11.06 0.40
C LEU A 451 11.09 -12.54 0.32
N MET A 452 12.08 -12.92 -0.49
CA MET A 452 12.34 -14.31 -0.83
C MET A 452 12.94 -15.13 0.30
N GLN A 453 12.54 -16.40 0.38
CA GLN A 453 13.24 -17.40 1.17
C GLN A 453 14.44 -17.94 0.38
N ARG A 454 15.65 -17.81 0.94
CA ARG A 454 16.90 -18.24 0.29
C ARG A 454 17.20 -19.72 0.43
N LYS A 455 16.78 -20.35 1.53
CA LYS A 455 16.88 -21.80 1.73
C LYS A 455 15.65 -22.43 1.11
N VAL A 456 15.82 -23.01 -0.08
CA VAL A 456 14.72 -23.62 -0.84
C VAL A 456 14.97 -25.12 -0.93
N GLU A 457 13.99 -25.91 -0.47
CA GLU A 457 13.97 -27.35 -0.73
C GLU A 457 13.62 -27.60 -2.20
N THR A 458 14.38 -28.47 -2.84
CA THR A 458 14.27 -28.74 -4.29
C THR A 458 14.28 -30.24 -4.56
N LEU A 459 13.67 -30.65 -5.66
CA LEU A 459 13.70 -32.03 -6.15
C LEU A 459 14.54 -32.10 -7.44
N VAL A 460 15.11 -33.27 -7.74
CA VAL A 460 15.89 -33.46 -8.96
C VAL A 460 14.96 -33.93 -10.08
N SER A 461 15.25 -33.56 -11.33
CA SER A 461 14.45 -33.97 -12.50
C SER A 461 14.31 -35.50 -12.64
N GLN A 462 15.32 -36.26 -12.21
CA GLN A 462 15.37 -37.72 -12.28
C GLN A 462 14.65 -38.42 -11.11
N THR A 463 14.19 -37.67 -10.09
CA THR A 463 13.43 -38.22 -8.96
C THR A 463 12.15 -38.91 -9.48
N THR A 464 11.81 -40.06 -8.90
CA THR A 464 10.61 -40.81 -9.30
C THR A 464 9.34 -40.22 -8.67
N LEU A 465 8.17 -40.55 -9.22
CA LEU A 465 6.89 -40.12 -8.68
C LEU A 465 6.69 -40.58 -7.22
N ASP A 466 7.10 -41.81 -6.89
CA ASP A 466 6.99 -42.32 -5.51
C ASP A 466 7.90 -41.57 -4.52
N GLU A 467 9.13 -41.25 -4.92
CA GLU A 467 10.05 -40.43 -4.11
C GLU A 467 9.51 -39.01 -3.92
N ALA A 468 8.91 -38.44 -4.97
CA ALA A 468 8.24 -37.15 -4.87
C ALA A 468 7.06 -37.21 -3.90
N ILE A 469 6.18 -38.21 -3.99
CA ILE A 469 5.07 -38.42 -3.03
C ILE A 469 5.59 -38.52 -1.59
N GLN A 470 6.71 -39.20 -1.36
CA GLN A 470 7.37 -39.25 -0.05
C GLN A 470 7.88 -37.87 0.39
N ALA A 471 8.51 -37.11 -0.50
CA ALA A 471 8.98 -35.76 -0.19
C ALA A 471 7.84 -34.78 0.16
N PHE A 472 6.70 -34.89 -0.55
CA PHE A 472 5.50 -34.13 -0.21
C PHE A 472 4.85 -34.59 1.11
N SER A 473 4.97 -35.87 1.47
CA SER A 473 4.50 -36.40 2.75
C SER A 473 5.39 -35.97 3.94
N ARG A 474 6.69 -35.79 3.72
CA ARG A 474 7.67 -35.40 4.76
C ARG A 474 7.78 -33.90 4.97
N SER A 475 7.48 -33.11 3.94
CA SER A 475 7.51 -31.65 4.00
C SER A 475 6.12 -31.05 4.25
N HIS A 476 6.06 -29.74 4.49
CA HIS A 476 4.79 -29.00 4.52
C HIS A 476 4.59 -28.17 3.23
N HIS A 477 5.39 -28.46 2.20
CA HIS A 477 5.41 -27.71 0.96
C HIS A 477 4.33 -28.24 0.00
N ARG A 478 3.51 -27.34 -0.52
CA ARG A 478 2.50 -27.66 -1.55
C ARG A 478 3.08 -27.67 -2.98
N GLY A 479 4.38 -27.60 -3.10
CA GLY A 479 5.12 -27.83 -4.33
C GLY A 479 6.57 -27.39 -4.26
N PHE A 480 7.37 -28.04 -5.10
CA PHE A 480 8.81 -27.96 -5.10
C PHE A 480 9.33 -27.46 -6.44
N PRO A 481 10.30 -26.55 -6.44
CA PRO A 481 11.12 -26.30 -7.61
C PRO A 481 11.89 -27.58 -7.96
N VAL A 482 11.86 -27.95 -9.24
CA VAL A 482 12.63 -29.07 -9.77
C VAL A 482 13.90 -28.50 -10.39
N VAL A 483 15.05 -28.99 -9.94
CA VAL A 483 16.36 -28.53 -10.36
C VAL A 483 17.19 -29.63 -11.02
N ASP A 484 18.04 -29.25 -11.96
CA ASP A 484 19.06 -30.10 -12.55
C ASP A 484 20.39 -29.33 -12.56
N GLY A 485 21.42 -29.88 -11.91
CA GLY A 485 22.70 -29.19 -11.72
C GLY A 485 22.58 -27.80 -11.06
N GLY A 486 21.60 -27.59 -10.18
CA GLY A 486 21.32 -26.30 -9.52
C GLY A 486 20.59 -25.26 -10.40
N GLN A 487 20.21 -25.64 -11.62
CA GLN A 487 19.40 -24.83 -12.52
C GLN A 487 17.93 -25.22 -12.40
N LEU A 488 17.02 -24.23 -12.39
CA LEU A 488 15.57 -24.47 -12.34
C LEU A 488 15.09 -25.00 -13.69
N VAL A 489 14.57 -26.23 -13.71
CA VAL A 489 14.03 -26.88 -14.92
C VAL A 489 12.51 -27.01 -14.90
N GLY A 490 11.89 -27.04 -13.73
CA GLY A 490 10.45 -27.14 -13.59
C GLY A 490 9.94 -26.78 -12.20
N ILE A 491 8.63 -26.90 -12.02
CA ILE A 491 8.00 -26.89 -10.70
C ILE A 491 6.98 -28.02 -10.65
N ILE A 492 6.94 -28.74 -9.54
CA ILE A 492 5.90 -29.75 -9.31
C ILE A 492 5.04 -29.36 -8.11
N THR A 493 3.73 -29.55 -8.22
CA THR A 493 2.74 -29.23 -7.19
C THR A 493 1.97 -30.47 -6.76
N GLN A 494 1.28 -30.39 -5.61
CA GLN A 494 0.38 -31.47 -5.17
C GLN A 494 -0.72 -31.75 -6.20
N THR A 495 -1.17 -30.73 -6.94
CA THR A 495 -2.17 -30.88 -8.00
C THR A 495 -1.62 -31.71 -9.16
N ASP A 496 -0.34 -31.52 -9.51
CA ASP A 496 0.32 -32.31 -10.57
C ASP A 496 0.46 -33.78 -10.16
N ILE A 497 0.79 -34.04 -8.88
CA ILE A 497 0.82 -35.40 -8.33
C ILE A 497 -0.57 -36.03 -8.36
N SER A 498 -1.59 -35.34 -7.88
CA SER A 498 -2.98 -35.84 -7.91
C SER A 498 -3.42 -36.19 -9.33
N ASN A 499 -3.11 -35.34 -10.30
CA ASN A 499 -3.39 -35.58 -11.72
C ASN A 499 -2.61 -36.79 -12.27
N ALA A 500 -1.36 -36.98 -11.86
CA ALA A 500 -0.55 -38.14 -12.25
C ALA A 500 -1.12 -39.45 -11.69
N THR A 501 -1.55 -39.44 -10.42
CA THR A 501 -2.19 -40.59 -9.77
C THR A 501 -3.56 -40.92 -10.40
N GLN A 502 -4.37 -39.91 -10.75
CA GLN A 502 -5.64 -40.11 -11.46
C GLN A 502 -5.46 -40.73 -12.85
N ARG A 503 -4.35 -40.43 -13.51
CA ARG A 503 -3.97 -41.02 -14.80
C ARG A 503 -3.33 -42.41 -14.69
N GLN A 504 -3.20 -42.96 -13.48
CA GLN A 504 -2.58 -44.26 -13.20
C GLN A 504 -1.15 -44.39 -13.77
N LEU A 505 -0.37 -43.30 -13.71
CA LEU A 505 1.03 -43.34 -14.12
C LEU A 505 1.84 -44.26 -13.18
N PRO A 506 2.80 -45.06 -13.70
CA PRO A 506 3.67 -45.89 -12.87
C PRO A 506 4.46 -45.07 -11.85
N GLY A 507 4.71 -45.61 -10.65
CA GLY A 507 5.47 -44.93 -9.58
C GLY A 507 6.93 -44.59 -9.96
N GLU A 508 7.49 -45.32 -10.93
CA GLU A 508 8.83 -45.11 -11.48
C GLU A 508 8.90 -43.94 -12.49
N THR A 509 7.78 -43.31 -12.83
CA THR A 509 7.74 -42.19 -13.79
C THR A 509 8.60 -41.03 -13.27
N SER A 510 9.48 -40.51 -14.12
CA SER A 510 10.36 -39.39 -13.79
C SER A 510 9.57 -38.09 -13.60
N LEU A 511 10.00 -37.26 -12.63
CA LEU A 511 9.45 -35.91 -12.43
C LEU A 511 9.53 -35.04 -13.68
N ALA A 512 10.50 -35.25 -14.57
CA ALA A 512 10.63 -34.50 -15.81
C ALA A 512 9.39 -34.61 -16.72
N GLU A 513 8.65 -35.71 -16.63
CA GLU A 513 7.45 -35.98 -17.45
C GLU A 513 6.16 -35.42 -16.84
N ILE A 514 6.17 -35.11 -15.53
CA ILE A 514 4.98 -34.72 -14.75
C ILE A 514 5.04 -33.24 -14.35
N MET A 515 6.23 -32.69 -14.14
CA MET A 515 6.40 -31.31 -13.69
C MET A 515 5.85 -30.30 -14.69
N THR A 516 5.49 -29.11 -14.21
CA THR A 516 5.26 -27.97 -15.10
C THR A 516 6.60 -27.43 -15.60
N PRO A 517 6.92 -27.55 -16.90
CA PRO A 517 8.20 -27.09 -17.44
C PRO A 517 8.21 -25.56 -17.56
N VAL A 518 9.38 -24.95 -17.36
CA VAL A 518 9.59 -23.50 -17.50
C VAL A 518 8.60 -22.66 -16.66
N PRO A 519 8.68 -22.74 -15.32
CA PRO A 519 7.80 -21.99 -14.43
C PRO A 519 8.02 -20.48 -14.59
N ILE A 520 6.99 -19.69 -14.25
CA ILE A 520 7.09 -18.23 -14.21
C ILE A 520 7.97 -17.84 -13.02
N THR A 521 9.03 -17.07 -13.26
CA THR A 521 9.99 -16.64 -12.24
C THR A 521 10.11 -15.11 -12.17
N VAL A 522 10.69 -14.65 -11.06
CA VAL A 522 11.08 -13.24 -10.85
C VAL A 522 12.58 -13.14 -10.61
N ILE A 523 13.16 -11.98 -10.86
CA ILE A 523 14.55 -11.68 -10.48
C ILE A 523 14.59 -11.01 -9.09
N PRO A 524 15.69 -11.10 -8.33
CA PRO A 524 15.76 -10.51 -6.99
C PRO A 524 15.44 -9.00 -6.93
N THR A 525 15.64 -8.27 -8.02
CA THR A 525 15.39 -6.83 -8.10
C THR A 525 13.97 -6.46 -8.54
N ASP A 526 13.11 -7.43 -8.90
CA ASP A 526 11.71 -7.15 -9.26
C ASP A 526 10.95 -6.58 -8.04
N SER A 527 10.07 -5.61 -8.26
CA SER A 527 9.29 -4.94 -7.20
C SER A 527 8.19 -5.84 -6.61
N LEU A 528 7.76 -5.55 -5.38
CA LEU A 528 6.61 -6.23 -4.77
C LEU A 528 5.34 -6.11 -5.63
N SER A 529 5.10 -4.96 -6.26
CA SER A 529 3.97 -4.77 -7.18
C SER A 529 4.03 -5.75 -8.35
N GLN A 530 5.22 -5.99 -8.90
CA GLN A 530 5.44 -6.97 -9.95
C GLN A 530 5.21 -8.41 -9.45
N VAL A 531 5.69 -8.75 -8.26
CA VAL A 531 5.46 -10.07 -7.65
C VAL A 531 3.96 -10.32 -7.46
N LEU A 532 3.23 -9.38 -6.86
CA LEU A 532 1.78 -9.47 -6.63
C LEU A 532 0.99 -9.57 -7.93
N TYR A 533 1.39 -8.82 -8.95
CA TYR A 533 0.78 -8.90 -10.28
C TYR A 533 0.90 -10.30 -10.87
N LEU A 534 2.09 -10.89 -10.87
CA LEU A 534 2.29 -12.23 -11.42
C LEU A 534 1.51 -13.29 -10.64
N LEU A 535 1.49 -13.20 -9.30
CA LEU A 535 0.70 -14.10 -8.44
C LEU A 535 -0.80 -14.01 -8.71
N ASN A 536 -1.36 -12.81 -8.94
CA ASN A 536 -2.79 -12.62 -9.19
C ASN A 536 -3.17 -12.92 -10.64
N ARG A 537 -2.39 -12.42 -11.61
CA ARG A 537 -2.68 -12.55 -13.05
C ARG A 537 -2.69 -13.99 -13.50
N TYR A 538 -1.73 -14.78 -13.03
CA TYR A 538 -1.58 -16.20 -13.38
C TYR A 538 -2.14 -17.13 -12.30
N GLN A 539 -2.79 -16.57 -11.26
CA GLN A 539 -3.34 -17.33 -10.12
C GLN A 539 -2.34 -18.30 -9.49
N LEU A 540 -1.08 -17.87 -9.39
CA LEU A 540 0.01 -18.67 -8.84
C LEU A 540 0.03 -18.52 -7.31
N SER A 541 0.36 -19.62 -6.63
CA SER A 541 0.57 -19.60 -5.17
C SER A 541 2.01 -19.26 -4.77
N ARG A 542 2.97 -19.43 -5.68
CA ARG A 542 4.40 -19.24 -5.44
C ARG A 542 5.14 -18.84 -6.71
N LEU A 543 6.22 -18.10 -6.53
CA LEU A 543 7.11 -17.64 -7.60
C LEU A 543 8.55 -17.98 -7.24
N PRO A 544 9.22 -18.87 -7.99
CA PRO A 544 10.66 -19.05 -7.89
C PRO A 544 11.40 -17.75 -8.25
N VAL A 545 12.45 -17.44 -7.49
CA VAL A 545 13.35 -16.33 -7.75
C VAL A 545 14.63 -16.87 -8.35
N THR A 546 15.02 -16.36 -9.51
CA THR A 546 16.15 -16.88 -10.27
C THR A 546 17.11 -15.78 -10.69
N GLU A 547 18.41 -16.07 -10.60
CA GLU A 547 19.46 -15.30 -11.27
C GLU A 547 19.90 -16.08 -12.52
N GLY A 548 19.46 -15.62 -13.69
CA GLY A 548 19.57 -16.40 -14.93
C GLY A 548 18.68 -17.65 -14.87
N ARG A 549 19.29 -18.84 -14.78
CA ARG A 549 18.58 -20.11 -14.57
C ARG A 549 18.80 -20.71 -13.17
N LYS A 550 19.69 -20.12 -12.37
CA LYS A 550 20.00 -20.61 -11.02
C LYS A 550 18.88 -20.19 -10.06
N LEU A 551 18.37 -21.15 -9.30
CA LEU A 551 17.40 -20.88 -8.24
C LEU A 551 18.11 -20.20 -7.05
N VAL A 552 17.65 -19.00 -6.68
CA VAL A 552 18.22 -18.23 -5.56
C VAL A 552 17.23 -18.00 -4.43
N GLY A 553 15.94 -18.22 -4.69
CA GLY A 553 14.91 -18.18 -3.67
C GLY A 553 13.54 -18.59 -4.17
N ILE A 554 12.56 -18.53 -3.30
CA ILE A 554 11.14 -18.67 -3.64
C ILE A 554 10.33 -17.66 -2.83
N ILE A 555 9.30 -17.08 -3.45
CA ILE A 555 8.37 -16.16 -2.78
C ILE A 555 6.98 -16.76 -2.80
N THR A 556 6.35 -16.79 -1.64
CA THR A 556 4.94 -17.17 -1.48
C THR A 556 4.10 -15.96 -1.03
N ARG A 557 2.77 -16.06 -1.16
CA ARG A 557 1.87 -15.03 -0.61
C ARG A 557 2.08 -14.81 0.90
N ALA A 558 2.45 -15.87 1.63
CA ALA A 558 2.73 -15.78 3.06
C ALA A 558 3.98 -14.95 3.38
N ASP A 559 5.02 -15.02 2.54
CA ASP A 559 6.23 -14.21 2.72
C ASP A 559 5.96 -12.72 2.55
N ILE A 560 5.07 -12.37 1.61
CA ILE A 560 4.64 -10.98 1.39
C ILE A 560 3.90 -10.45 2.61
N ILE A 561 2.94 -11.22 3.14
CA ILE A 561 2.17 -10.86 4.33
C ILE A 561 3.10 -10.73 5.56
N ARG A 562 4.09 -11.61 5.70
CA ARG A 562 5.09 -11.54 6.79
C ARG A 562 5.93 -10.26 6.70
N ALA A 563 6.47 -9.95 5.53
CA ALA A 563 7.28 -8.75 5.34
C ALA A 563 6.47 -7.46 5.59
N GLU A 564 5.17 -7.48 5.26
CA GLU A 564 4.25 -6.39 5.60
C GLU A 564 4.06 -6.26 7.12
N ALA A 565 3.85 -7.39 7.82
CA ALA A 565 3.71 -7.41 9.28
C ALA A 565 4.98 -6.96 10.01
N ASP A 566 6.17 -7.38 9.56
CA ASP A 566 7.45 -7.03 10.19
C ASP A 566 7.76 -5.53 10.06
N LYS A 567 7.38 -4.91 8.93
CA LYS A 567 7.52 -3.46 8.72
C LYS A 567 6.52 -2.64 9.53
N LEU A 568 5.27 -3.11 9.66
CA LEU A 568 4.25 -2.48 10.50
C LEU A 568 4.65 -2.45 11.99
N ASN A 569 5.48 -3.41 12.41
CA ASN A 569 5.93 -3.54 13.79
C ASN A 569 7.21 -2.74 14.12
N GLY A 570 7.74 -1.95 13.18
CA GLY A 570 8.88 -1.05 13.42
C GLY A 570 10.18 -1.76 13.83
N THR A 571 10.27 -3.07 13.64
CA THR A 571 11.49 -3.84 13.92
C THR A 571 12.47 -3.67 12.76
N THR A 572 13.22 -2.57 12.77
CA THR A 572 14.41 -2.44 11.94
C THR A 572 15.54 -3.28 12.53
N ASN A 573 15.59 -4.54 12.06
CA ASN A 573 16.77 -5.38 11.81
C ASN A 573 17.43 -6.16 12.99
N PRO A 574 18.21 -7.26 12.71
CA PRO A 574 18.82 -7.55 11.40
C PRO A 574 18.77 -9.01 10.88
N VAL A 575 18.77 -9.16 9.55
CA VAL A 575 19.75 -10.04 8.90
C VAL A 575 21.11 -9.34 9.10
N GLY A 576 21.92 -9.77 10.08
CA GLY A 576 23.13 -9.03 10.56
C GLY A 576 23.25 -8.92 12.11
N PRO A 577 24.25 -8.21 12.68
CA PRO A 577 24.88 -8.57 13.96
C PRO A 577 24.06 -8.27 15.24
N THR A 578 24.36 -9.08 16.26
CA THR A 578 23.59 -9.34 17.50
C THR A 578 23.72 -8.25 18.58
N PRO A 579 22.68 -8.03 19.43
CA PRO A 579 22.81 -7.22 20.64
C PRO A 579 23.85 -7.80 21.61
N GLU A 580 24.56 -6.93 22.34
CA GLU A 580 25.55 -7.34 23.34
C GLU A 580 24.95 -8.30 24.40
N PRO A 581 25.69 -9.34 24.83
CA PRO A 581 25.17 -10.36 25.74
C PRO A 581 24.90 -9.80 27.13
N SER A 582 24.03 -10.49 27.89
CA SER A 582 23.77 -10.15 29.29
C SER A 582 25.00 -10.37 30.17
N TYR A 583 25.14 -9.56 31.22
CA TYR A 583 26.24 -9.64 32.17
C TYR A 583 25.77 -10.12 33.54
N VAL A 584 26.54 -11.00 34.19
CA VAL A 584 26.20 -11.54 35.52
C VAL A 584 26.75 -10.64 36.61
N VAL A 585 25.86 -10.05 37.40
CA VAL A 585 26.23 -9.07 38.44
C VAL A 585 26.36 -9.74 39.80
N TYR A 586 25.57 -10.79 40.05
CA TYR A 586 25.56 -11.50 41.31
C TYR A 586 25.16 -12.95 41.09
N GLN A 587 25.73 -13.86 41.86
CA GLN A 587 25.41 -15.27 41.78
C GLN A 587 25.67 -15.99 43.10
N THR A 588 24.78 -16.91 43.47
CA THR A 588 24.96 -17.90 44.54
C THR A 588 24.68 -19.30 44.00
N ARG A 589 25.36 -20.29 44.58
CA ARG A 589 25.29 -21.69 44.16
C ARG A 589 25.00 -22.58 45.36
N ALA A 590 24.07 -23.52 45.18
CA ALA A 590 23.81 -24.62 46.10
C ALA A 590 24.50 -25.91 45.59
N PRO A 591 24.59 -26.98 46.40
CA PRO A 591 25.06 -28.28 45.94
C PRO A 591 24.25 -28.79 44.74
N GLN A 592 24.93 -29.34 43.74
CA GLN A 592 24.28 -29.84 42.53
C GLN A 592 23.91 -31.32 42.69
N ILE A 593 22.82 -31.60 43.41
CA ILE A 593 22.35 -32.95 43.74
C ILE A 593 21.14 -33.41 42.93
N GLY A 594 20.55 -32.54 42.10
CA GLY A 594 19.35 -32.86 41.33
C GLY A 594 19.63 -33.42 39.94
N ARG A 595 18.61 -34.04 39.33
CA ARG A 595 18.66 -34.65 37.99
C ARG A 595 18.46 -33.66 36.85
N GLY A 596 18.09 -32.42 37.16
CA GLY A 596 17.82 -31.36 36.19
C GLY A 596 17.62 -30.01 36.87
N ARG A 597 17.37 -28.96 36.08
CA ARG A 597 17.20 -27.61 36.59
C ARG A 597 15.92 -26.95 36.12
N LEU A 598 15.22 -26.33 37.08
CA LEU A 598 14.02 -25.55 36.89
C LEU A 598 14.35 -24.06 37.08
N LEU A 599 14.19 -23.25 36.04
CA LEU A 599 14.43 -21.81 36.10
C LEU A 599 13.16 -21.06 36.52
N VAL A 600 13.28 -20.23 37.55
CA VAL A 600 12.21 -19.33 38.01
C VAL A 600 12.67 -17.87 37.90
N PRO A 601 12.23 -17.13 36.86
CA PRO A 601 12.45 -15.70 36.79
C PRO A 601 11.60 -14.95 37.83
N LEU A 602 12.24 -14.26 38.77
CA LEU A 602 11.59 -13.61 39.91
C LEU A 602 11.62 -12.09 39.82
N ALA A 603 10.58 -11.48 39.24
CA ALA A 603 10.50 -10.03 39.11
C ALA A 603 9.69 -9.34 40.24
N ASN A 604 8.64 -9.99 40.75
CA ASN A 604 7.70 -9.39 41.70
C ASN A 604 7.77 -10.11 43.07
N PRO A 605 8.11 -9.40 44.17
CA PRO A 605 8.18 -10.00 45.50
C PRO A 605 6.84 -10.52 46.03
N GLN A 606 5.71 -9.98 45.59
CA GLN A 606 4.38 -10.41 46.06
C GLN A 606 4.00 -11.78 45.52
N THR A 607 4.31 -12.06 44.24
CA THR A 607 3.94 -13.34 43.59
C THR A 607 5.03 -14.40 43.71
N ALA A 608 6.25 -14.01 44.07
CA ALA A 608 7.40 -14.91 44.16
C ALA A 608 7.20 -16.11 45.10
N PRO A 609 6.64 -15.98 46.32
CA PRO A 609 6.44 -17.13 47.21
C PRO A 609 5.57 -18.22 46.58
N VAL A 610 4.45 -17.83 45.96
CA VAL A 610 3.51 -18.76 45.32
C VAL A 610 4.15 -19.42 44.10
N LEU A 611 4.86 -18.65 43.26
CA LEU A 611 5.56 -19.21 42.10
C LEU A 611 6.66 -20.20 42.51
N LEU A 612 7.42 -19.87 43.55
CA LEU A 612 8.47 -20.75 44.08
C LEU A 612 7.90 -22.03 44.67
N GLN A 613 6.75 -21.96 45.33
CA GLN A 613 6.11 -23.15 45.89
C GLN A 613 5.56 -24.09 44.81
N LEU A 614 4.93 -23.54 43.77
CA LEU A 614 4.48 -24.33 42.63
C LEU A 614 5.69 -24.95 41.90
N ALA A 615 6.76 -24.19 41.71
CA ALA A 615 8.01 -24.69 41.17
C ALA A 615 8.62 -25.78 42.06
N ALA A 616 8.57 -25.63 43.39
CA ALA A 616 9.07 -26.61 44.34
C ALA A 616 8.29 -27.92 44.32
N ALA A 617 6.97 -27.88 44.11
CA ALA A 617 6.15 -29.07 43.95
C ALA A 617 6.58 -29.89 42.73
N ILE A 618 6.83 -29.22 41.59
CA ILE A 618 7.34 -29.86 40.38
C ILE A 618 8.78 -30.34 40.58
N ALA A 619 9.61 -29.54 41.25
CA ALA A 619 11.01 -29.87 41.50
C ALA A 619 11.16 -31.11 42.39
N ARG A 620 10.32 -31.27 43.42
CA ARG A 620 10.30 -32.48 44.26
C ARG A 620 9.82 -33.72 43.50
N ASP A 621 8.81 -33.58 42.65
CA ASP A 621 8.28 -34.70 41.88
C ASP A 621 9.31 -35.22 40.84
N ARG A 622 10.20 -34.35 40.36
CA ARG A 622 11.20 -34.65 39.31
C ARG A 622 12.65 -34.69 39.78
N ASP A 623 12.91 -34.53 41.08
CA ASP A 623 14.24 -34.38 41.67
C ASP A 623 15.08 -33.25 41.02
N TYR A 624 14.48 -32.08 40.75
CA TYR A 624 15.16 -30.94 40.12
C TYR A 624 15.68 -29.92 41.13
N GLU A 625 16.73 -29.22 40.72
CA GLU A 625 17.22 -28.01 41.40
C GLU A 625 16.49 -26.78 40.88
N ILE A 626 16.41 -25.72 41.69
CA ILE A 626 15.79 -24.46 41.29
C ILE A 626 16.86 -23.41 41.02
N GLU A 627 16.84 -22.80 39.83
CA GLU A 627 17.64 -21.64 39.47
C GLU A 627 16.74 -20.39 39.49
N CYS A 628 16.99 -19.45 40.40
CA CYS A 628 16.24 -18.21 40.50
C CYS A 628 16.99 -17.07 39.79
N LEU A 629 16.37 -16.47 38.77
CA LEU A 629 16.97 -15.40 37.99
C LEU A 629 16.25 -14.08 38.22
N GLN A 630 17.02 -13.02 38.44
CA GLN A 630 16.51 -11.66 38.38
C GLN A 630 17.27 -10.83 37.35
N VAL A 631 16.54 -10.18 36.43
CA VAL A 631 17.14 -9.38 35.37
C VAL A 631 16.93 -7.89 35.66
N ILE A 632 18.03 -7.15 35.71
CA ILE A 632 18.06 -5.69 35.78
C ILE A 632 18.20 -5.18 34.33
N SER A 633 17.16 -4.49 33.86
CA SER A 633 17.17 -3.90 32.52
C SER A 633 18.11 -2.69 32.47
N ILE A 634 18.96 -2.65 31.46
CA ILE A 634 19.93 -1.58 31.21
C ILE A 634 19.64 -0.94 29.84
N PRO A 635 19.62 0.40 29.76
CA PRO A 635 19.46 1.09 28.48
C PRO A 635 20.48 0.65 27.43
N ARG A 636 20.07 0.56 26.16
CA ARG A 636 20.95 0.16 25.04
C ARG A 636 22.16 1.08 24.82
N SER A 637 22.13 2.29 25.38
CA SER A 637 23.23 3.26 25.37
C SER A 637 24.37 2.91 26.33
N ASN A 638 24.17 1.94 27.22
CA ASN A 638 25.06 1.65 28.33
C ASN A 638 25.45 0.17 28.32
N ASN A 639 26.74 -0.14 28.27
CA ASN A 639 27.19 -1.54 28.23
C ASN A 639 26.78 -2.29 29.52
N PRO A 640 26.11 -3.46 29.43
CA PRO A 640 25.67 -4.21 30.60
C PRO A 640 26.78 -4.63 31.57
N ALA A 641 28.00 -4.85 31.08
CA ALA A 641 29.15 -5.24 31.89
C ALA A 641 29.79 -4.08 32.65
N GLN A 642 29.67 -2.85 32.15
CA GLN A 642 30.30 -1.66 32.74
C GLN A 642 29.34 -0.85 33.62
N THR A 643 28.04 -1.10 33.52
CA THR A 643 27.02 -0.31 34.20
C THR A 643 26.88 -0.74 35.66
N ALA A 644 27.11 0.19 36.58
CA ALA A 644 26.85 -0.04 38.00
C ALA A 644 25.35 -0.18 38.25
N VAL A 645 24.92 -1.32 38.82
CA VAL A 645 23.52 -1.60 39.13
C VAL A 645 23.28 -1.82 40.62
N LYS A 646 22.16 -1.31 41.13
CA LYS A 646 21.74 -1.51 42.52
C LYS A 646 21.08 -2.88 42.68
N THR A 647 21.76 -3.80 43.36
CA THR A 647 21.26 -5.19 43.53
C THR A 647 20.43 -5.39 44.79
N THR A 648 20.27 -4.39 45.66
CA THR A 648 19.68 -4.53 47.00
C THR A 648 18.27 -5.15 46.99
N ARG A 649 17.37 -4.69 46.12
CA ARG A 649 16.00 -5.23 46.03
C ARG A 649 16.00 -6.66 45.47
N SER A 650 16.73 -6.89 44.39
CA SER A 650 16.90 -8.21 43.76
C SER A 650 17.47 -9.24 44.74
N ARG A 651 18.50 -8.88 45.52
CA ARG A 651 19.10 -9.76 46.53
C ARG A 651 18.15 -10.09 47.67
N ARG A 652 17.30 -9.15 48.12
CA ARG A 652 16.26 -9.45 49.13
C ARG A 652 15.29 -10.51 48.64
N LEU A 653 14.87 -10.41 47.38
CA LEU A 653 13.97 -11.38 46.77
C LEU A 653 14.63 -12.76 46.59
N LEU A 654 15.88 -12.80 46.13
CA LEU A 654 16.62 -14.05 45.97
C LEU A 654 16.95 -14.71 47.31
N ARG A 655 17.22 -13.94 48.37
CA ARG A 655 17.37 -14.48 49.74
C ARG A 655 16.11 -15.13 50.27
N LEU A 656 14.93 -14.60 49.92
CA LEU A 656 13.66 -15.25 50.25
C LEU A 656 13.56 -16.62 49.57
N ALA A 657 13.94 -16.70 48.29
CA ALA A 657 13.97 -17.96 47.57
C ALA A 657 14.94 -18.98 48.17
N GLU A 658 16.15 -18.56 48.55
CA GLU A 658 17.13 -19.40 49.24
C GLU A 658 16.61 -19.90 50.61
N LYS A 659 15.90 -19.04 51.35
CA LYS A 659 15.30 -19.42 52.63
C LYS A 659 14.24 -20.50 52.43
N LEU A 660 13.29 -20.28 51.52
CA LEU A 660 12.23 -21.25 51.20
C LEU A 660 12.81 -22.57 50.66
N GLY A 661 13.86 -22.49 49.84
CA GLY A 661 14.59 -23.67 49.36
C GLY A 661 15.16 -24.53 50.47
N ARG A 662 15.77 -23.91 51.49
CA ARG A 662 16.27 -24.63 52.68
C ARG A 662 15.12 -25.26 53.46
N ASP A 663 14.05 -24.51 53.70
CA ASP A 663 12.86 -24.99 54.42
C ASP A 663 12.22 -26.19 53.69
N TRP A 664 12.37 -26.27 52.37
CA TRP A 664 11.85 -27.36 51.54
C TRP A 664 12.87 -28.46 51.21
N GLU A 665 14.12 -28.33 51.66
CA GLU A 665 15.24 -29.22 51.35
C GLU A 665 15.52 -29.36 49.85
N ILE A 666 15.30 -28.27 49.08
CA ILE A 666 15.57 -28.20 47.63
C ILE A 666 16.76 -27.27 47.37
N PRO A 667 17.78 -27.69 46.61
CA PRO A 667 18.88 -26.80 46.24
C PRO A 667 18.39 -25.62 45.39
N VAL A 668 18.65 -24.40 45.87
CA VAL A 668 18.31 -23.15 45.17
C VAL A 668 19.58 -22.38 44.80
N HIS A 669 19.79 -22.19 43.51
CA HIS A 669 20.81 -21.31 42.94
C HIS A 669 20.18 -19.95 42.66
N THR A 670 20.91 -18.86 42.84
CA THR A 670 20.37 -17.52 42.51
C THR A 670 21.32 -16.73 41.63
N GLN A 671 20.76 -15.93 40.72
CA GLN A 671 21.53 -15.11 39.79
C GLN A 671 20.86 -13.76 39.55
N ILE A 672 21.64 -12.69 39.49
CA ILE A 672 21.23 -11.38 38.99
C ILE A 672 22.00 -11.09 37.70
N ARG A 673 21.28 -10.79 36.62
CA ARG A 673 21.85 -10.37 35.35
C ARG A 673 21.47 -8.95 34.99
N ALA A 674 22.39 -8.27 34.32
CA ALA A 674 22.26 -6.96 33.71
C ALA A 674 22.07 -7.18 32.18
N SER A 675 21.02 -6.65 31.57
CA SER A 675 20.78 -6.86 30.13
C SER A 675 19.91 -5.78 29.49
N HIS A 676 20.02 -5.63 28.17
CA HIS A 676 19.14 -4.80 27.35
C HIS A 676 17.76 -5.41 27.11
N ASP A 677 17.66 -6.74 27.15
CA ASP A 677 16.42 -7.47 26.91
C ASP A 677 16.28 -8.62 27.91
N THR A 678 15.20 -8.57 28.69
CA THR A 678 14.87 -9.59 29.68
C THR A 678 14.67 -10.96 29.07
N ALA A 679 14.03 -11.06 27.90
CA ALA A 679 13.81 -12.35 27.24
C ALA A 679 15.14 -12.96 26.82
N GLN A 680 16.02 -12.15 26.24
CA GLN A 680 17.34 -12.58 25.80
C GLN A 680 18.20 -13.05 26.97
N ALA A 681 18.21 -12.30 28.10
CA ALA A 681 18.92 -12.72 29.30
C ALA A 681 18.40 -14.05 29.88
N ILE A 682 17.09 -14.29 29.82
CA ILE A 682 16.50 -15.57 30.22
C ILE A 682 16.99 -16.68 29.27
N LEU A 683 16.94 -16.46 27.95
CA LEU A 683 17.39 -17.44 26.95
C LEU A 683 18.88 -17.78 27.09
N GLU A 684 19.72 -16.78 27.34
CA GLU A 684 21.14 -16.97 27.66
C GLU A 684 21.32 -17.78 28.94
N THR A 685 20.52 -17.50 29.98
CA THR A 685 20.55 -18.28 31.23
C THR A 685 20.14 -19.73 31.01
N ILE A 686 19.10 -19.99 30.22
CA ILE A 686 18.67 -21.36 29.87
C ILE A 686 19.83 -22.13 29.24
N LYS A 687 20.48 -21.51 28.26
CA LYS A 687 21.58 -22.13 27.52
C LYS A 687 22.80 -22.37 28.41
N GLU A 688 23.21 -21.37 29.18
CA GLU A 688 24.39 -21.46 30.05
C GLU A 688 24.19 -22.40 31.25
N ARG A 689 22.96 -22.50 31.77
CA ARG A 689 22.65 -23.31 32.96
C ARG A 689 22.05 -24.67 32.63
N HIS A 690 21.84 -24.97 31.36
CA HIS A 690 21.18 -26.19 30.87
C HIS A 690 19.83 -26.42 31.56
N ILE A 691 18.98 -25.41 31.50
CA ILE A 691 17.67 -25.44 32.14
C ILE A 691 16.75 -26.40 31.37
N SER A 692 16.10 -27.31 32.10
CA SER A 692 15.18 -28.32 31.56
C SER A 692 13.72 -27.82 31.55
N LEU A 693 13.36 -26.96 32.50
CA LEU A 693 12.01 -26.39 32.61
C LEU A 693 12.06 -24.93 33.09
N ILE A 694 11.26 -24.06 32.50
CA ILE A 694 11.03 -22.69 32.97
C ILE A 694 9.66 -22.62 33.63
N PHE A 695 9.62 -22.01 34.81
CA PHE A 695 8.40 -21.73 35.52
C PHE A 695 8.29 -20.22 35.77
N MET A 696 7.36 -19.54 35.10
CA MET A 696 7.29 -18.08 35.12
C MET A 696 5.86 -17.57 35.32
N GLY A 697 5.70 -16.58 36.19
CA GLY A 697 4.44 -15.85 36.32
C GLY A 697 4.28 -14.79 35.23
N TRP A 698 3.06 -14.60 34.72
CA TRP A 698 2.74 -13.46 33.86
C TRP A 698 1.54 -12.67 34.39
N LYS A 699 1.55 -11.35 34.13
CA LYS A 699 0.41 -10.47 34.38
C LYS A 699 -0.40 -10.44 33.09
N GLY A 700 -1.58 -11.05 33.06
CA GLY A 700 -2.43 -11.20 31.86
C GLY A 700 -3.00 -9.90 31.27
N SER A 701 -2.23 -8.81 31.23
CA SER A 701 -2.61 -7.51 30.65
C SER A 701 -2.18 -7.43 29.17
N PRO A 702 -2.96 -6.80 28.28
CA PRO A 702 -2.66 -6.77 26.85
C PRO A 702 -1.35 -6.05 26.54
N ALA A 703 -0.58 -6.57 25.58
CA ALA A 703 0.49 -5.79 24.97
C ALA A 703 -0.13 -4.59 24.22
N LYS A 704 0.46 -3.39 24.36
CA LYS A 704 0.07 -2.19 23.58
C LYS A 704 0.47 -2.29 22.08
N SER A 705 0.89 -3.47 21.61
CA SER A 705 1.44 -3.69 20.27
C SER A 705 0.74 -4.88 19.60
N PRO A 706 0.29 -4.74 18.34
CA PRO A 706 -0.43 -5.78 17.62
C PRO A 706 0.47 -7.00 17.35
N GLY A 707 -0.07 -8.22 17.49
CA GLY A 707 0.65 -9.49 17.26
C GLY A 707 1.47 -10.02 18.44
N ARG A 708 1.42 -9.35 19.60
CA ARG A 708 1.99 -9.85 20.87
C ARG A 708 0.85 -10.10 21.87
N VAL A 709 0.79 -11.31 22.37
CA VAL A 709 -0.38 -11.92 22.99
C VAL A 709 -0.23 -11.87 24.52
N PHE A 710 0.86 -12.42 25.06
CA PHE A 710 1.15 -12.46 26.50
C PHE A 710 2.22 -11.43 26.94
N GLY A 711 2.70 -10.61 25.99
CA GLY A 711 3.74 -9.60 26.18
C GLY A 711 5.10 -10.03 25.61
N ASN A 712 5.98 -9.03 25.37
CA ASN A 712 7.24 -9.21 24.63
C ASN A 712 8.12 -10.36 25.15
N VAL A 713 8.20 -10.53 26.48
CA VAL A 713 9.06 -11.55 27.10
C VAL A 713 8.45 -12.93 26.95
N VAL A 714 7.19 -13.09 27.36
CA VAL A 714 6.50 -14.39 27.35
C VAL A 714 6.36 -14.93 25.94
N ASP A 715 5.97 -14.09 24.97
CA ASP A 715 5.82 -14.52 23.58
C ASP A 715 7.16 -14.95 22.97
N THR A 716 8.25 -14.28 23.34
CA THR A 716 9.59 -14.65 22.88
C THR A 716 10.04 -15.97 23.50
N LEU A 717 9.73 -16.23 24.76
CA LEU A 717 10.04 -17.50 25.42
C LEU A 717 9.20 -18.66 24.88
N ILE A 718 7.91 -18.49 24.64
CA ILE A 718 7.05 -19.53 24.05
C ILE A 718 7.62 -19.98 22.70
N ARG A 719 8.10 -19.03 21.89
CA ARG A 719 8.65 -19.29 20.55
C ARG A 719 10.06 -19.85 20.57
N SER A 720 10.95 -19.29 21.39
CA SER A 720 12.39 -19.51 21.26
C SER A 720 13.01 -20.32 22.39
N ALA A 721 12.29 -20.63 23.47
CA ALA A 721 12.86 -21.43 24.57
C ALA A 721 13.02 -22.91 24.16
N PRO A 722 14.23 -23.47 24.26
CA PRO A 722 14.52 -24.86 23.89
C PRO A 722 14.11 -25.90 24.96
N CYS A 723 13.45 -25.48 26.05
CA CYS A 723 13.12 -26.32 27.21
C CYS A 723 11.63 -26.23 27.57
N ASP A 724 11.13 -27.10 28.45
CA ASP A 724 9.72 -27.06 28.85
C ASP A 724 9.35 -25.72 29.48
N LEU A 725 8.14 -25.22 29.21
CA LEU A 725 7.69 -23.92 29.67
C LEU A 725 6.34 -24.04 30.37
N VAL A 726 6.31 -23.60 31.63
CA VAL A 726 5.10 -23.46 32.43
C VAL A 726 4.94 -21.99 32.79
N LEU A 727 3.82 -21.45 32.36
CA LEU A 727 3.44 -20.07 32.61
C LEU A 727 2.27 -20.07 33.59
N VAL A 728 2.24 -19.12 34.52
CA VAL A 728 1.15 -18.99 35.50
C VAL A 728 0.59 -17.57 35.55
N LYS A 729 -0.72 -17.43 35.32
CA LYS A 729 -1.50 -16.26 35.69
C LYS A 729 -2.20 -16.57 37.01
N LEU A 730 -1.81 -15.90 38.09
CA LEU A 730 -2.53 -16.03 39.36
C LEU A 730 -3.89 -15.34 39.26
N GLY A 731 -4.94 -16.00 39.75
CA GLY A 731 -6.28 -15.43 39.86
C GLY A 731 -6.36 -14.37 40.95
N TYR A 732 -7.28 -13.43 40.80
CA TYR A 732 -7.59 -12.48 41.87
C TYR A 732 -8.63 -13.13 42.78
N GLY A 733 -8.30 -13.36 44.06
CA GLY A 733 -9.31 -13.77 45.03
C GLY A 733 -10.32 -12.62 45.21
N GLU A 734 -11.61 -12.94 45.20
CA GLU A 734 -12.67 -11.99 45.56
C GLU A 734 -12.52 -11.62 47.05
N GLU A 735 -11.77 -10.55 47.33
CA GLU A 735 -11.91 -9.67 48.49
C GLU A 735 -10.95 -8.48 48.28
N GLU A 736 -11.29 -7.57 47.35
CA GLU A 736 -10.72 -6.22 47.31
C GLU A 736 -11.86 -5.20 47.12
N GLN A 737 -12.71 -5.09 48.14
CA GLN A 737 -13.28 -3.79 48.54
C GLN A 737 -12.73 -3.47 49.92
N GLY A 738 -11.60 -2.75 49.95
CA GLY A 738 -11.04 -2.21 51.19
C GLY A 738 -9.54 -2.08 51.11
N ASP A 739 -9.08 -0.83 51.11
CA ASP A 739 -7.74 -0.30 51.40
C ASP A 739 -6.49 -1.10 50.98
N GLY A 740 -5.56 -0.43 50.28
CA GLY A 740 -4.35 -0.95 49.63
C GLY A 740 -3.26 -1.58 50.51
N THR A 741 -3.63 -2.36 51.53
CA THR A 741 -2.75 -3.09 52.42
C THR A 741 -3.37 -4.42 52.86
N THR A 742 -3.76 -5.29 51.92
CA THR A 742 -3.89 -6.75 52.13
C THR A 742 -4.14 -7.44 50.79
N VAL A 743 -3.12 -7.57 49.95
CA VAL A 743 -3.14 -8.65 48.94
C VAL A 743 -3.16 -9.93 49.75
N ALA A 744 -4.20 -10.74 49.58
CA ALA A 744 -4.45 -12.00 50.27
C ALA A 744 -3.12 -12.62 50.71
N SER A 745 -2.91 -12.73 52.02
CA SER A 745 -2.00 -13.73 52.54
C SER A 745 -2.41 -15.02 51.83
N CYS A 746 -1.62 -15.48 50.87
CA CYS A 746 -1.66 -16.87 50.43
C CYS A 746 -1.12 -17.69 51.59
N ALA A 747 -1.84 -17.65 52.72
CA ALA A 747 -1.62 -18.45 53.90
C ALA A 747 -1.98 -19.87 53.48
N LEU A 748 -1.00 -20.74 53.68
CA LEU A 748 -1.06 -22.12 53.23
C LEU A 748 -1.96 -22.94 54.15
N PRO A 749 -2.65 -23.96 53.62
CA PRO A 749 -2.61 -24.49 52.25
C PRO A 749 -3.40 -23.66 51.21
N LEU A 750 -2.99 -23.73 49.94
CA LEU A 750 -3.71 -23.09 48.83
C LEU A 750 -5.12 -23.69 48.74
N ALA A 751 -6.16 -22.86 48.90
CA ALA A 751 -7.56 -23.28 48.87
C ALA A 751 -8.09 -23.64 47.47
N TRP A 752 -7.21 -24.06 46.54
CA TRP A 752 -7.54 -24.42 45.17
C TRP A 752 -8.08 -25.83 45.09
N ASN A 753 -9.37 -26.01 45.39
CA ASN A 753 -9.99 -27.31 45.44
C ASN A 753 -10.71 -27.68 44.14
N ARG A 754 -11.05 -26.72 43.28
CA ARG A 754 -11.82 -26.96 42.04
C ARG A 754 -10.94 -26.72 40.81
N TRP A 755 -10.61 -27.80 40.10
CA TRP A 755 -9.71 -27.76 38.94
C TRP A 755 -10.46 -28.10 37.67
N LEU A 756 -10.31 -27.25 36.65
CA LEU A 756 -10.83 -27.49 35.32
C LEU A 756 -9.69 -27.74 34.34
N VAL A 757 -9.78 -28.83 33.59
CA VAL A 757 -8.78 -29.23 32.59
C VAL A 757 -9.45 -29.42 31.23
N PRO A 758 -9.46 -28.37 30.40
CA PRO A 758 -9.88 -28.48 29.01
C PRO A 758 -8.85 -29.28 28.21
N ILE A 759 -9.29 -30.32 27.54
CA ILE A 759 -8.47 -31.12 26.65
C ILE A 759 -8.88 -30.88 25.19
N ALA A 760 -7.92 -30.53 24.35
CA ALA A 760 -8.13 -30.32 22.91
C ALA A 760 -7.43 -31.40 22.05
N GLY A 761 -6.69 -32.32 22.69
CA GLY A 761 -5.76 -33.22 22.02
C GLY A 761 -4.40 -32.56 21.76
N GLY A 762 -3.33 -33.37 21.71
CA GLY A 762 -1.97 -32.90 21.38
C GLY A 762 -0.93 -33.05 22.51
N PRO A 763 0.35 -32.77 22.20
CA PRO A 763 1.46 -33.02 23.12
C PRO A 763 1.43 -32.09 24.34
N ASN A 764 1.00 -30.84 24.19
CA ASN A 764 0.94 -29.87 25.29
C ASN A 764 -0.17 -30.18 26.30
N SER A 765 -1.35 -30.65 25.85
CA SER A 765 -2.40 -31.10 26.77
C SER A 765 -1.98 -32.38 27.49
N SER A 766 -1.28 -33.28 26.79
CA SER A 766 -0.73 -34.50 27.40
C SER A 766 0.33 -34.18 28.46
N TYR A 767 1.22 -33.23 28.17
CA TYR A 767 2.23 -32.76 29.11
C TYR A 767 1.63 -32.00 30.30
N ALA A 768 0.56 -31.22 30.07
CA ALA A 768 -0.21 -30.59 31.15
C ALA A 768 -0.81 -31.63 32.11
N LEU A 769 -1.38 -32.72 31.59
CA LEU A 769 -1.89 -33.83 32.40
C LEU A 769 -0.79 -34.51 33.21
N GLN A 770 0.45 -34.60 32.70
CA GLN A 770 1.59 -35.18 33.43
C GLN A 770 2.07 -34.30 34.58
N LEU A 771 2.03 -32.96 34.44
CA LEU A 771 2.42 -32.03 35.50
C LEU A 771 1.34 -31.83 36.57
N LEU A 772 0.08 -32.05 36.22
CA LEU A 772 -1.07 -31.78 37.07
C LEU A 772 -1.03 -32.50 38.44
N PRO A 773 -0.64 -33.79 38.55
CA PRO A 773 -0.64 -34.47 39.83
C PRO A 773 0.29 -33.84 40.88
N ALA A 774 1.45 -33.33 40.46
CA ALA A 774 2.39 -32.64 41.35
C ALA A 774 1.79 -31.35 41.91
N LEU A 775 1.04 -30.61 41.09
CA LEU A 775 0.39 -29.35 41.47
C LEU A 775 -0.89 -29.57 42.28
N ALA A 776 -1.73 -30.54 41.91
CA ALA A 776 -3.00 -30.82 42.57
C ALA A 776 -2.83 -31.35 44.01
N LYS A 777 -1.69 -32.01 44.34
CA LYS A 777 -1.33 -32.42 45.70
C LYS A 777 -1.15 -31.25 46.68
N LEU A 778 -1.01 -30.01 46.19
CA LEU A 778 -0.95 -28.82 47.03
C LEU A 778 -2.34 -28.43 47.59
N ALA A 779 -3.42 -28.95 46.99
CA ALA A 779 -4.79 -28.72 47.43
C ALA A 779 -5.19 -29.68 48.56
N VAL A 780 -6.08 -29.24 49.46
CA VAL A 780 -6.53 -30.05 50.60
C VAL A 780 -7.44 -31.19 50.15
N LYS A 781 -8.41 -30.92 49.27
CA LYS A 781 -9.30 -31.92 48.67
C LYS A 781 -9.59 -31.54 47.21
N PRO A 782 -8.71 -31.92 46.26
CA PRO A 782 -8.88 -31.55 44.86
C PRO A 782 -10.04 -32.31 44.22
N THR A 783 -10.99 -31.56 43.67
CA THR A 783 -12.05 -32.00 42.76
C THR A 783 -11.66 -31.61 41.35
N LEU A 784 -11.56 -32.59 40.44
CA LEU A 784 -11.11 -32.38 39.07
C LEU A 784 -12.25 -32.60 38.08
N LYS A 785 -12.38 -31.66 37.16
CA LYS A 785 -13.28 -31.72 36.01
C LYS A 785 -12.44 -31.67 34.74
N VAL A 786 -12.64 -32.65 33.85
CA VAL A 786 -12.02 -32.65 32.53
C VAL A 786 -13.11 -32.36 31.51
N THR A 787 -12.86 -31.44 30.59
CA THR A 787 -13.84 -31.05 29.58
C THR A 787 -13.26 -31.06 28.18
N GLN A 788 -14.09 -31.38 27.20
CA GLN A 788 -13.77 -31.27 25.79
C GLN A 788 -14.92 -30.59 25.07
N VAL A 789 -14.59 -29.57 24.27
CA VAL A 789 -15.58 -28.80 23.52
C VAL A 789 -15.71 -29.35 22.11
N PHE A 790 -16.93 -29.68 21.72
CA PHE A 790 -17.27 -30.21 20.41
C PHE A 790 -18.12 -29.20 19.62
N PRO A 791 -17.93 -29.08 18.30
CA PRO A 791 -18.76 -28.19 17.48
C PRO A 791 -20.22 -28.66 17.45
N PRO A 792 -21.21 -27.76 17.34
CA PRO A 792 -22.63 -28.12 17.50
C PRO A 792 -23.20 -28.95 16.35
N SER A 793 -22.48 -29.02 15.22
CA SER A 793 -22.81 -29.89 14.09
C SER A 793 -22.66 -31.38 14.41
N ILE A 794 -21.91 -31.74 15.46
CA ILE A 794 -21.68 -33.13 15.87
C ILE A 794 -22.74 -33.54 16.90
N LEU A 795 -23.67 -34.40 16.47
CA LEU A 795 -24.83 -34.85 17.25
C LEU A 795 -24.49 -35.87 18.35
N LEU A 796 -23.42 -36.65 18.19
CA LEU A 796 -22.89 -37.60 19.17
C LEU A 796 -21.36 -37.47 19.19
N PRO A 797 -20.78 -36.71 20.14
CA PRO A 797 -19.33 -36.51 20.20
C PRO A 797 -18.63 -37.76 20.73
N ASP A 798 -17.46 -38.07 20.17
CA ASP A 798 -16.58 -39.12 20.68
C ASP A 798 -15.91 -38.68 21.99
N THR A 799 -16.21 -39.38 23.09
CA THR A 799 -15.71 -39.08 24.44
C THR A 799 -14.53 -39.93 24.87
N ALA A 800 -13.98 -40.80 24.00
CA ALA A 800 -12.92 -41.73 24.37
C ALA A 800 -11.66 -41.02 24.92
N GLY A 801 -11.29 -39.87 24.34
CA GLY A 801 -10.16 -39.05 24.81
C GLY A 801 -10.40 -38.46 26.20
N LEU A 802 -11.64 -38.09 26.50
CA LEU A 802 -12.08 -37.51 27.77
C LEU A 802 -12.03 -38.55 28.90
N GLU A 803 -12.51 -39.76 28.62
CA GLU A 803 -12.50 -40.88 29.55
C GLU A 803 -11.08 -41.34 29.85
N LYS A 804 -10.21 -41.40 28.82
CA LYS A 804 -8.79 -41.75 29.01
C LYS A 804 -8.06 -40.74 29.90
N ALA A 805 -8.31 -39.45 29.71
CA ALA A 805 -7.70 -38.40 30.54
C ALA A 805 -8.20 -38.47 32.00
N ALA A 806 -9.50 -38.69 32.20
CA ALA A 806 -10.08 -38.84 33.53
C ALA A 806 -9.55 -40.08 34.26
N TYR A 807 -9.42 -41.21 33.55
CA TYR A 807 -8.83 -42.43 34.09
C TYR A 807 -7.35 -42.24 34.51
N PHE A 808 -6.55 -41.56 33.68
CA PHE A 808 -5.15 -41.27 34.02
C PHE A 808 -5.03 -40.43 35.29
N LEU A 809 -5.85 -39.39 35.43
CA LEU A 809 -5.82 -38.50 36.59
C LEU A 809 -6.37 -39.17 37.85
N SER A 810 -7.48 -39.93 37.76
CA SER A 810 -8.07 -40.62 38.91
C SER A 810 -7.12 -41.65 39.49
N HIS A 811 -6.37 -42.36 38.65
CA HIS A 811 -5.37 -43.34 39.08
C HIS A 811 -4.16 -42.69 39.76
N LYS A 812 -3.71 -41.51 39.30
CA LYS A 812 -2.56 -40.81 39.89
C LYS A 812 -2.89 -40.02 41.16
N LEU A 813 -4.14 -39.55 41.30
CA LEU A 813 -4.57 -38.71 42.41
C LEU A 813 -5.44 -39.44 43.45
N ASN A 814 -5.91 -40.67 43.15
CA ASN A 814 -6.89 -41.40 43.97
C ASN A 814 -8.14 -40.57 44.30
N THR A 815 -8.56 -39.68 43.40
CA THR A 815 -9.77 -38.85 43.52
C THR A 815 -10.70 -39.07 42.33
N GLY A 816 -12.00 -38.87 42.55
CA GLY A 816 -12.99 -38.92 41.48
C GLY A 816 -12.80 -37.76 40.49
N VAL A 817 -12.75 -38.07 39.20
CA VAL A 817 -12.60 -37.07 38.13
C VAL A 817 -13.86 -37.08 37.27
N ALA A 818 -14.54 -35.93 37.20
CA ALA A 818 -15.76 -35.80 36.40
C ALA A 818 -15.43 -35.42 34.95
N THR A 819 -16.14 -36.02 34.00
CA THR A 819 -16.00 -35.75 32.56
C THR A 819 -17.18 -34.94 32.06
N ILE A 820 -16.92 -33.83 31.35
CA ILE A 820 -17.97 -32.92 30.86
C ILE A 820 -17.78 -32.65 29.36
N PRO A 821 -18.52 -33.33 28.47
CA PRO A 821 -18.55 -32.98 27.05
C PRO A 821 -19.44 -31.74 26.84
N VAL A 822 -18.89 -30.68 26.24
CA VAL A 822 -19.61 -29.42 26.01
C VAL A 822 -19.77 -29.20 24.50
N ARG A 823 -20.94 -28.75 24.05
CA ARG A 823 -21.16 -28.39 22.64
C ARG A 823 -21.20 -26.87 22.49
N SER A 824 -20.35 -26.31 21.65
CA SER A 824 -20.30 -24.87 21.42
C SER A 824 -19.62 -24.53 20.09
N TYR A 825 -20.05 -23.43 19.48
CA TYR A 825 -19.37 -22.86 18.30
C TYR A 825 -18.02 -22.22 18.66
N SER A 826 -17.76 -21.95 19.94
CA SER A 826 -16.54 -21.32 20.45
C SER A 826 -15.98 -22.10 21.64
N VAL A 827 -14.73 -22.58 21.51
CA VAL A 827 -14.03 -23.34 22.54
C VAL A 827 -13.72 -22.47 23.75
N SER A 828 -13.25 -21.24 23.52
CA SER A 828 -12.92 -20.31 24.60
C SER A 828 -14.15 -19.94 25.42
N ASP A 829 -15.26 -19.58 24.76
CA ASP A 829 -16.47 -19.15 25.48
C ASP A 829 -17.10 -20.28 26.27
N ALA A 830 -17.05 -21.51 25.74
CA ALA A 830 -17.52 -22.70 26.46
C ALA A 830 -16.71 -22.97 27.72
N VAL A 831 -15.38 -22.91 27.63
CA VAL A 831 -14.49 -23.12 28.79
C VAL A 831 -14.65 -21.99 29.81
N ILE A 832 -14.74 -20.73 29.36
CA ILE A 832 -14.95 -19.57 30.24
C ILE A 832 -16.26 -19.73 30.99
N HIS A 833 -17.36 -20.01 30.28
CA HIS A 833 -18.67 -20.20 30.88
C HIS A 833 -18.66 -21.35 31.91
N LEU A 834 -18.01 -22.47 31.59
CA LEU A 834 -17.94 -23.61 32.50
C LEU A 834 -17.08 -23.32 33.74
N ALA A 835 -15.93 -22.65 33.57
CA ALA A 835 -15.06 -22.25 34.67
C ALA A 835 -15.77 -21.28 35.64
N GLN A 836 -16.60 -20.38 35.11
CA GLN A 836 -17.38 -19.43 35.90
C GLN A 836 -18.58 -20.09 36.59
N ALA A 837 -19.34 -20.93 35.86
CA ALA A 837 -20.52 -21.60 36.39
C ALA A 837 -20.20 -22.56 37.55
N ASP A 838 -19.06 -23.24 37.48
CA ASP A 838 -18.61 -24.18 38.52
C ASP A 838 -17.74 -23.53 39.61
N HIS A 839 -17.48 -22.22 39.50
CA HIS A 839 -16.53 -21.47 40.32
C HIS A 839 -15.18 -22.18 40.46
N CYS A 840 -14.53 -22.47 39.33
CA CYS A 840 -13.24 -23.15 39.33
C CYS A 840 -12.12 -22.25 39.87
N ASP A 841 -11.26 -22.80 40.72
CA ASP A 841 -10.14 -22.07 41.31
C ASP A 841 -8.94 -22.03 40.35
N VAL A 842 -8.74 -23.12 39.59
CA VAL A 842 -7.62 -23.28 38.66
C VAL A 842 -8.09 -23.87 37.33
N VAL A 843 -7.64 -23.26 36.24
CA VAL A 843 -7.81 -23.76 34.87
C VAL A 843 -6.44 -24.10 34.29
N VAL A 844 -6.23 -25.36 33.91
CA VAL A 844 -4.96 -25.83 33.37
C VAL A 844 -5.11 -26.13 31.87
N LEU A 845 -4.30 -25.43 31.08
CA LEU A 845 -4.42 -25.39 29.63
C LEU A 845 -3.08 -25.79 28.99
N GLY A 846 -3.16 -26.64 27.96
CA GLY A 846 -2.05 -26.75 27.02
C GLY A 846 -1.94 -25.46 26.22
N ALA A 847 -0.77 -24.85 26.19
CA ALA A 847 -0.51 -23.74 25.28
C ALA A 847 -0.67 -24.24 23.84
N SER A 848 -1.29 -23.43 22.98
CA SER A 848 -1.44 -23.80 21.57
C SER A 848 -0.09 -23.67 20.84
N ARG A 849 0.32 -24.69 20.06
CA ARG A 849 1.44 -24.61 19.10
C ARG A 849 1.02 -23.99 17.77
N GLU A 850 -0.21 -23.49 17.69
CA GLU A 850 -0.75 -22.93 16.46
C GLU A 850 0.07 -21.70 16.02
N GLY A 851 0.43 -21.69 14.74
CA GLY A 851 1.10 -20.54 14.13
C GLY A 851 0.21 -19.29 14.19
N LEU A 852 0.83 -18.11 14.10
CA LEU A 852 0.18 -16.79 14.10
C LEU A 852 -1.08 -16.73 13.22
N LEU A 853 -1.11 -17.46 12.10
CA LEU A 853 -2.26 -17.53 11.19
C LEU A 853 -3.52 -18.17 11.79
N GLN A 854 -3.42 -19.21 12.63
CA GLN A 854 -4.58 -19.81 13.28
C GLN A 854 -5.08 -18.93 14.44
N GLN A 855 -4.17 -18.26 15.15
CA GLN A 855 -4.49 -17.27 16.18
C GLN A 855 -5.22 -16.04 15.63
N VAL A 856 -4.96 -15.67 14.36
CA VAL A 856 -5.65 -14.56 13.66
C VAL A 856 -7.06 -14.95 13.21
N VAL A 857 -7.33 -16.23 12.95
CA VAL A 857 -8.63 -16.71 12.42
C VAL A 857 -9.58 -17.18 13.54
N HIS A 858 -9.08 -17.75 14.64
CA HIS A 858 -9.92 -18.26 15.75
C HIS A 858 -9.70 -17.53 17.08
N GLY A 859 -8.79 -16.55 17.13
CA GLY A 859 -8.27 -16.01 18.38
C GLY A 859 -7.28 -16.99 19.03
N ASN A 860 -6.41 -16.50 19.91
CA ASN A 860 -5.58 -17.38 20.73
C ASN A 860 -6.45 -17.96 21.85
N ILE A 861 -6.98 -19.17 21.68
CA ILE A 861 -7.93 -19.80 22.61
C ILE A 861 -7.39 -19.81 24.06
N PRO A 862 -6.14 -20.25 24.34
CA PRO A 862 -5.59 -20.17 25.69
C PRO A 862 -5.50 -18.74 26.25
N GLU A 863 -5.24 -17.74 25.41
CA GLU A 863 -5.27 -16.33 25.83
C GLU A 863 -6.69 -15.86 26.13
N ALA A 864 -7.65 -16.14 25.25
CA ALA A 864 -9.05 -15.77 25.41
C ALA A 864 -9.60 -16.35 26.72
N ILE A 865 -9.33 -17.62 27.01
CA ILE A 865 -9.68 -18.26 28.28
C ILE A 865 -8.95 -17.58 29.42
N ALA A 866 -7.62 -17.39 29.31
CA ALA A 866 -6.84 -16.74 30.36
C ALA A 866 -7.30 -15.32 30.67
N ARG A 867 -7.90 -14.59 29.72
CA ARG A 867 -8.50 -13.27 29.94
C ARG A 867 -9.91 -13.37 30.51
N GLY A 868 -10.72 -14.32 30.04
CA GLY A 868 -12.12 -14.45 30.41
C GLY A 868 -12.38 -15.07 31.79
N VAL A 869 -11.39 -15.74 32.39
CA VAL A 869 -11.51 -16.32 33.74
C VAL A 869 -10.77 -15.50 34.80
N ASN A 870 -11.42 -15.34 35.96
CA ASN A 870 -10.85 -14.70 37.14
C ASN A 870 -9.99 -15.65 37.98
N SER A 871 -10.09 -16.95 37.71
CA SER A 871 -9.36 -18.04 38.36
C SER A 871 -7.86 -18.04 37.99
N THR A 872 -7.07 -18.83 38.71
CA THR A 872 -5.67 -19.06 38.35
C THR A 872 -5.61 -19.86 37.04
N VAL A 873 -4.74 -19.45 36.11
CA VAL A 873 -4.57 -20.11 34.81
C VAL A 873 -3.14 -20.57 34.64
N ILE A 874 -2.96 -21.85 34.38
CA ILE A 874 -1.65 -22.46 34.16
C ILE A 874 -1.57 -22.87 32.69
N LEU A 875 -0.63 -22.27 31.97
CA LEU A 875 -0.35 -22.58 30.57
C LEU A 875 0.91 -23.43 30.47
N VAL A 876 0.80 -24.55 29.77
CA VAL A 876 1.88 -25.53 29.67
C VAL A 876 2.28 -25.75 28.22
N ARG A 877 3.58 -25.64 27.93
CA ARG A 877 4.16 -25.92 26.62
C ARG A 877 5.36 -26.86 26.78
N SER A 878 5.28 -28.05 26.22
CA SER A 878 6.45 -28.94 26.17
C SER A 878 7.52 -28.41 25.22
N ALA A 879 8.77 -28.80 25.45
CA ALA A 879 9.91 -28.54 24.58
C ALA A 879 9.58 -28.89 23.12
N PRO A 880 10.06 -28.10 22.13
CA PRO A 880 9.99 -28.52 20.74
C PRO A 880 10.90 -29.75 20.62
N GLU A 881 10.35 -30.83 20.08
CA GLU A 881 11.14 -32.03 19.76
C GLU A 881 12.15 -31.74 18.64
#